data_AF-A0A950BYC5-F1
#
_entry.id   AF-A0A950BYC5-F1
#
_cell.length_a   1.000
_cell.length_b   1.000
_cell.length_c   1.000
_cell.angle_alpha   90.00
_cell.angle_beta   90.00
_cell.angle_gamma   90.00
#
_symmetry.space_group_name_H-M   'P 1'
#
loop_
_entity.id
_entity.type
_entity.pdbx_description
1 polymer ?
#
loop_
_entity_poly.entity_id
_entity_poly.type
_entity_poly.pdbx_seq_one_letter_code
_entity_poly.pdbx_strand_id
1 'polypeptide(L)'
;MNRRTETARDRLLEIFWPDAEPDRARDSLKTALWSIRRCLKTAGVEADEFLQVSKSTLRWAADTVVDAMQFTELAAGDNGSSTRAALDLFRGDFLEGDYDNWAVAERERLAALYERVLSRVVRTSKDTDAAQLLIARNPYDEEAYVALVEAELQAGRRSAAVTWIERCRKALSEIGETPSESFEERFRSIIRVEPVVADALALPFAGRESELGLVAGKIVDASTGHGSMTLVHGEAGIGKSTLLNRVIHIARENRLRVLQVRCTNDAPGPFGPWQAVFQGVDDADFDTFVRAHGGDVATSVSRAIAAALHDPAIIVVDDVHELTGDALEIFVSLARSASVTHAVIAGSRPEGVAVLRSRLHDLEPEEIALGRLDRKNLKWALSQALGNEQPEVLDVLYGRSGGHPLFFTGLLNALVNEGALRREGRTWQLIKQIDAELELPDNIRRFIDARLQARGDAPRAVACALALEPAANADDLASVLRFDESTTLDALDDLLSLGLITQPVVGPQFAFAHDLIREVAASGLNAGRRALLHRAFAQRLAASGELEASLRLARHFQAAGDLLSASQAYCKSAHAALELNAAQDAIERCDAGIAAAEKLERTPPRDLALAKLYRTSAQAAMSLGNPGEAIKRAREAVTAARAAGDIHESSAAMLDLSVIEGAAFHISEQESDAAEAARTATVSGDAALEALALVQRASAARRLGHREEALADCRSAHDLAQRCERPDIIAAALEEFVRAHMTWWSFSEAMESARSGLDAARRSGPSAEAALRIARAGLWYLLERLDEAQAEIRTAMLAMDEAAVRQRGPLGSPIHSLPVIRFVGCFMAAKIESERKQWDAVAKQLEGATALTNVAKLPRFAEALSLLEIDVMLRRHMSGDDESAHARVAALSESSFPQDTIGWSDCPELAKARDAARGRRDDAEELVRTALNVLEGNAHQAPLESDRAFARLAAAAEEIGAAAVATRAQERSRYYRSRRRAAAGTAWGAETRS
;
A
#
# COMPACT_ATOMS: atom_id res chain seq x y z
N MET A 1 -27.74 -13.08 -52.36
CA MET A 1 -27.99 -13.69 -53.70
C MET A 1 -26.65 -14.15 -54.25
N ASN A 2 -26.55 -15.37 -54.76
CA ASN A 2 -25.26 -15.89 -55.24
C ASN A 2 -24.95 -15.37 -56.65
N ARG A 3 -23.75 -14.80 -56.86
CA ARG A 3 -23.24 -14.23 -58.13
C ARG A 3 -23.31 -15.18 -59.33
N ARG A 4 -23.42 -16.50 -59.08
CA ARG A 4 -23.38 -17.56 -60.11
C ARG A 4 -24.68 -18.34 -60.28
N THR A 5 -25.73 -18.04 -59.50
CA THR A 5 -26.97 -18.83 -59.52
C THR A 5 -28.21 -17.95 -59.50
N GLU A 6 -29.20 -18.31 -60.33
CA GLU A 6 -30.53 -17.72 -60.22
C GLU A 6 -31.16 -18.07 -58.86
N THR A 7 -31.69 -17.05 -58.17
CA THR A 7 -32.37 -17.23 -56.90
C THR A 7 -33.87 -17.02 -57.10
N ALA A 8 -34.68 -17.99 -56.70
CA ALA A 8 -36.14 -17.87 -56.75
C ALA A 8 -36.61 -16.72 -55.85
N ARG A 9 -37.65 -15.99 -56.29
CA ARG A 9 -38.25 -14.89 -55.51
C ARG A 9 -38.71 -15.37 -54.14
N ASP A 10 -39.41 -16.50 -54.11
CA ASP A 10 -39.97 -17.07 -52.87
C ASP A 10 -38.89 -17.36 -51.83
N ARG A 11 -37.72 -17.84 -52.26
CA ARG A 11 -36.57 -18.06 -51.38
C ARG A 11 -36.03 -16.76 -50.76
N LEU A 12 -36.05 -15.65 -51.50
CA LEU A 12 -35.64 -14.35 -50.94
C LEU A 12 -36.65 -13.80 -49.94
N LEU A 13 -37.94 -14.09 -50.16
CA LEU A 13 -38.99 -13.72 -49.21
C LEU A 13 -38.79 -14.45 -47.89
N GLU A 14 -38.55 -15.76 -47.94
CA GLU A 14 -38.24 -16.57 -46.75
C GLU A 14 -37.00 -16.08 -46.00
N ILE A 15 -35.96 -15.63 -46.72
CA ILE A 15 -34.70 -15.19 -46.10
C ILE A 15 -34.82 -13.80 -45.45
N PHE A 16 -35.41 -12.83 -46.14
CA PHE A 16 -35.38 -11.43 -45.71
C PHE A 16 -36.65 -10.99 -44.96
N TRP A 17 -37.75 -11.72 -45.11
CA TRP A 17 -39.01 -11.45 -44.43
C TRP A 17 -39.70 -12.75 -43.97
N PRO A 18 -39.04 -13.58 -43.14
CA PRO A 18 -39.56 -14.89 -42.71
C PRO A 18 -40.92 -14.80 -41.99
N ASP A 19 -41.15 -13.71 -41.25
CA ASP A 19 -42.33 -13.52 -40.41
C ASP A 19 -43.44 -12.68 -41.07
N ALA A 20 -43.26 -12.25 -42.31
CA ALA A 20 -44.24 -11.40 -43.00
C ALA A 20 -45.25 -12.24 -43.79
N GLU A 21 -46.52 -11.80 -43.83
CA GLU A 21 -47.52 -12.42 -44.70
C GLU A 21 -47.07 -12.37 -46.18
N PRO A 22 -47.37 -13.42 -46.99
CA PRO A 22 -46.79 -13.59 -48.33
C PRO A 22 -46.94 -12.40 -49.27
N ASP A 23 -48.09 -11.73 -49.24
CA ASP A 23 -48.35 -10.57 -50.10
C ASP A 23 -47.58 -9.33 -49.65
N ARG A 24 -47.43 -9.14 -48.33
CA ARG A 24 -46.63 -8.05 -47.76
C ARG A 24 -45.14 -8.26 -48.00
N ALA A 25 -44.65 -9.50 -47.89
CA ALA A 25 -43.28 -9.85 -48.23
C ALA A 25 -42.97 -9.57 -49.71
N ARG A 26 -43.89 -9.92 -50.63
CA ARG A 26 -43.75 -9.62 -52.07
C ARG A 26 -43.67 -8.13 -52.36
N ASP A 27 -44.48 -7.31 -51.69
CA ASP A 27 -44.45 -5.86 -51.86
C ASP A 27 -43.19 -5.22 -51.26
N SER A 28 -42.71 -5.72 -50.12
CA SER A 28 -41.39 -5.35 -49.58
C SER A 28 -40.25 -5.69 -50.54
N LEU A 29 -40.25 -6.88 -51.15
CA LEU A 29 -39.26 -7.27 -52.16
C LEU A 29 -39.32 -6.37 -53.41
N LYS A 30 -40.51 -6.02 -53.90
CA LYS A 30 -40.64 -5.07 -55.02
C LYS A 30 -40.05 -3.71 -54.66
N THR A 31 -40.33 -3.22 -53.45
CA THR A 31 -39.83 -1.93 -52.96
C THR A 31 -38.31 -1.94 -52.82
N ALA A 32 -37.74 -2.99 -52.23
CA ALA A 32 -36.29 -3.16 -52.09
C ALA A 32 -35.59 -3.19 -53.46
N LEU A 33 -36.12 -3.95 -54.43
CA LEU A 33 -35.56 -4.02 -55.78
C LEU A 33 -35.66 -2.70 -56.53
N TRP A 34 -36.74 -1.94 -56.33
CA TRP A 34 -36.86 -0.60 -56.88
C TRP A 34 -35.80 0.34 -56.28
N SER A 35 -35.60 0.30 -54.96
CA SER A 35 -34.57 1.10 -54.28
C SER A 35 -33.17 0.73 -54.75
N ILE A 36 -32.83 -0.56 -54.84
CA ILE A 36 -31.52 -1.03 -55.34
C ILE A 36 -31.29 -0.53 -56.77
N ARG A 37 -32.26 -0.71 -57.67
CA ARG A 37 -32.15 -0.24 -59.06
C ARG A 37 -31.99 1.28 -59.15
N ARG A 38 -32.67 2.03 -58.28
CA ARG A 38 -32.53 3.48 -58.20
C ARG A 38 -31.14 3.89 -57.72
N CYS A 39 -30.59 3.22 -56.71
CA CYS A 39 -29.22 3.48 -56.23
C CYS A 39 -28.19 3.23 -57.34
N LEU A 40 -28.30 2.11 -58.06
CA LEU A 40 -27.42 1.79 -59.21
C LEU A 40 -27.50 2.87 -60.30
N LYS A 41 -28.72 3.28 -60.66
CA LYS A 41 -28.92 4.37 -61.63
C LYS A 41 -28.34 5.70 -61.16
N THR A 42 -28.43 5.99 -59.86
CA THR A 42 -27.86 7.20 -59.26
C THR A 42 -26.33 7.18 -59.29
N ALA A 43 -25.72 6.00 -59.17
CA ALA A 43 -24.30 5.78 -59.36
C ALA A 43 -23.85 5.82 -60.84
N GLY A 44 -24.77 6.10 -61.77
CA GLY A 44 -24.46 6.26 -63.20
C GLY A 44 -24.34 4.94 -63.99
N VAL A 45 -24.81 3.82 -63.43
CA VAL A 45 -24.78 2.51 -64.09
C VAL A 45 -26.18 2.01 -64.43
N GLU A 46 -26.31 1.28 -65.53
CA GLU A 46 -27.58 0.68 -65.93
C GLU A 46 -27.90 -0.53 -65.06
N ALA A 47 -28.99 -0.45 -64.30
CA ALA A 47 -29.27 -1.44 -63.25
C ALA A 47 -29.51 -2.86 -63.79
N ASP A 48 -29.98 -3.00 -65.03
CA ASP A 48 -30.22 -4.29 -65.68
C ASP A 48 -28.91 -4.98 -66.14
N GLU A 49 -27.79 -4.26 -66.19
CA GLU A 49 -26.45 -4.87 -66.42
C GLU A 49 -25.96 -5.64 -65.19
N PHE A 50 -26.39 -5.25 -63.98
CA PHE A 50 -25.92 -5.82 -62.71
C PHE A 50 -26.96 -6.72 -62.03
N LEU A 51 -28.25 -6.38 -62.14
CA LEU A 51 -29.35 -7.09 -61.50
C LEU A 51 -30.40 -7.52 -62.52
N GLN A 52 -30.32 -8.78 -62.95
CA GLN A 52 -31.27 -9.40 -63.86
C GLN A 52 -32.48 -9.90 -63.07
N VAL A 53 -33.64 -9.30 -63.33
CA VAL A 53 -34.89 -9.61 -62.63
C VAL A 53 -35.90 -10.21 -63.61
N SER A 54 -36.31 -11.46 -63.37
CA SER A 54 -37.39 -12.12 -64.10
C SER A 54 -38.68 -12.17 -63.27
N LYS A 55 -39.77 -12.71 -63.83
CA LYS A 55 -41.04 -12.87 -63.10
C LYS A 55 -40.93 -13.84 -61.91
N SER A 56 -40.03 -14.82 -61.96
CA SER A 56 -39.90 -15.89 -60.94
C SER A 56 -38.54 -15.92 -60.24
N THR A 57 -37.50 -15.37 -60.86
CA THR A 57 -36.12 -15.45 -60.38
C THR A 57 -35.43 -14.09 -60.41
N LEU A 58 -34.38 -13.97 -59.61
CA LEU A 58 -33.44 -12.87 -59.69
C LEU A 58 -32.01 -13.37 -59.70
N ARG A 59 -31.16 -12.66 -60.43
CA ARG A 59 -29.76 -13.00 -60.59
C ARG A 59 -28.90 -11.75 -60.60
N TRP A 60 -27.77 -11.82 -59.90
CA TRP A 60 -26.71 -10.83 -60.05
C TRP A 60 -25.81 -11.22 -61.23
N ALA A 61 -25.41 -10.27 -62.06
CA ALA A 61 -24.62 -10.53 -63.25
C ALA A 61 -23.22 -11.08 -62.90
N ALA A 62 -22.78 -12.08 -63.65
CA ALA A 62 -21.61 -12.90 -63.30
C ALA A 62 -20.28 -12.12 -63.29
N ASP A 63 -20.19 -11.01 -64.00
CA ASP A 63 -18.94 -10.23 -64.16
C ASP A 63 -18.79 -9.09 -63.15
N THR A 64 -19.73 -8.94 -62.19
CA THR A 64 -19.66 -7.86 -61.20
C THR A 64 -18.56 -8.09 -60.17
N VAL A 65 -17.58 -7.19 -60.10
CA VAL A 65 -16.54 -7.22 -59.07
C VAL A 65 -17.13 -6.78 -57.72
N VAL A 66 -16.92 -7.61 -56.70
CA VAL A 66 -17.24 -7.30 -55.31
C VAL A 66 -15.93 -7.35 -54.55
N ASP A 67 -15.53 -6.23 -53.97
CA ASP A 67 -14.26 -6.04 -53.26
C ASP A 67 -14.05 -7.06 -52.13
N ALA A 68 -15.06 -7.32 -51.29
CA ALA A 68 -14.98 -8.32 -50.22
C ALA A 68 -14.73 -9.75 -50.74
N MET A 69 -15.32 -10.10 -51.89
CA MET A 69 -15.08 -11.39 -52.54
C MET A 69 -13.69 -11.44 -53.16
N GLN A 70 -13.28 -10.38 -53.86
CA GLN A 70 -11.96 -10.26 -54.47
C GLN A 70 -10.85 -10.28 -53.42
N PHE A 71 -11.05 -9.62 -52.28
CA PHE A 71 -10.16 -9.68 -51.13
C PHE A 71 -10.03 -11.11 -50.61
N THR A 72 -11.15 -11.83 -50.47
CA THR A 72 -11.13 -13.24 -50.04
C THR A 72 -10.32 -14.12 -51.00
N GLU A 73 -10.46 -13.91 -52.31
CA GLU A 73 -9.69 -14.63 -53.34
C GLU A 73 -8.19 -14.28 -53.29
N LEU A 74 -7.84 -12.99 -53.15
CA LEU A 74 -6.45 -12.53 -53.08
C LEU A 74 -5.75 -12.99 -51.79
N ALA A 75 -6.46 -12.97 -50.66
CA ALA A 75 -5.95 -13.43 -49.37
C ALA A 75 -5.71 -14.95 -49.31
N ALA A 76 -6.43 -15.71 -50.13
CA ALA A 76 -6.20 -17.15 -50.31
C ALA A 76 -4.96 -17.44 -51.17
N GLY A 77 -4.48 -16.48 -51.95
CA GLY A 77 -3.25 -16.60 -52.73
C GLY A 77 -2.00 -16.56 -51.86
N ASP A 78 -1.00 -17.37 -52.21
CA ASP A 78 0.21 -17.57 -51.39
C ASP A 78 1.48 -16.94 -51.99
N ASN A 79 1.34 -16.04 -52.96
CA ASN A 79 2.46 -15.33 -53.58
C ASN A 79 2.54 -13.86 -53.13
N GLY A 80 3.74 -13.27 -53.17
CA GLY A 80 3.97 -11.91 -52.69
C GLY A 80 3.11 -10.85 -53.38
N SER A 81 2.80 -11.03 -54.67
CA SER A 81 1.95 -10.12 -55.44
C SER A 81 0.46 -10.16 -55.02
N SER A 82 -0.11 -11.34 -54.76
CA SER A 82 -1.50 -11.48 -54.31
C SER A 82 -1.68 -10.94 -52.90
N THR A 83 -0.66 -11.12 -52.07
CA THR A 83 -0.63 -10.66 -50.68
C THR A 83 -0.62 -9.13 -50.58
N ARG A 84 0.25 -8.45 -51.35
CA ARG A 84 0.27 -6.97 -51.42
C ARG A 84 -1.05 -6.41 -51.96
N ALA A 85 -1.58 -7.01 -53.03
CA ALA A 85 -2.85 -6.60 -53.61
C ALA A 85 -4.05 -6.79 -52.65
N ALA A 86 -4.02 -7.83 -51.80
CA ALA A 86 -5.02 -8.02 -50.76
C ALA A 86 -4.95 -6.92 -49.69
N LEU A 87 -3.73 -6.54 -49.26
CA LEU A 87 -3.53 -5.45 -48.30
C LEU A 87 -4.02 -4.10 -48.86
N ASP A 88 -3.70 -3.78 -50.11
CA ASP A 88 -4.10 -2.51 -50.75
C ASP A 88 -5.62 -2.41 -50.99
N LEU A 89 -6.31 -3.55 -51.11
CA LEU A 89 -7.76 -3.61 -51.34
C LEU A 89 -8.57 -3.40 -50.05
N PHE A 90 -8.02 -3.79 -48.89
CA PHE A 90 -8.69 -3.67 -47.60
C PHE A 90 -8.54 -2.25 -47.04
N ARG A 91 -9.57 -1.40 -47.19
CA ARG A 91 -9.51 0.03 -46.82
C ARG A 91 -10.26 0.40 -45.54
N GLY A 92 -10.88 -0.57 -44.87
CA GLY A 92 -11.74 -0.36 -43.71
C GLY A 92 -12.61 -1.59 -43.45
N ASP A 93 -13.32 -1.58 -42.34
CA ASP A 93 -14.13 -2.72 -41.94
C ASP A 93 -15.40 -2.87 -42.78
N PHE A 94 -15.80 -4.11 -43.03
CA PHE A 94 -16.97 -4.43 -43.86
C PHE A 94 -18.25 -3.82 -43.27
N LEU A 95 -18.93 -2.97 -44.05
CA LEU A 95 -20.18 -2.29 -43.69
C LEU A 95 -20.15 -1.67 -42.28
N GLU A 96 -19.11 -0.91 -41.96
CA GLU A 96 -18.96 -0.24 -40.67
C GLU A 96 -20.22 0.58 -40.31
N GLY A 97 -20.77 0.36 -39.11
CA GLY A 97 -22.00 0.99 -38.63
C GLY A 97 -23.30 0.20 -38.88
N ASP A 98 -23.26 -0.90 -39.63
CA ASP A 98 -24.35 -1.87 -39.70
C ASP A 98 -24.19 -2.93 -38.58
N TYR A 99 -25.28 -3.21 -37.86
CA TYR A 99 -25.29 -4.07 -36.68
C TYR A 99 -26.15 -5.32 -36.87
N ASP A 100 -26.61 -5.60 -38.10
CA ASP A 100 -27.27 -6.86 -38.39
C ASP A 100 -26.30 -8.05 -38.19
N ASN A 101 -26.79 -9.12 -37.56
CA ASN A 101 -25.97 -10.29 -37.19
C ASN A 101 -25.16 -10.88 -38.35
N TRP A 102 -25.69 -10.86 -39.58
CA TRP A 102 -24.98 -11.37 -40.77
C TRP A 102 -23.80 -10.48 -41.19
N ALA A 103 -23.95 -9.16 -41.03
CA ALA A 103 -22.91 -8.19 -41.36
C ALA A 103 -21.79 -8.20 -40.32
N VAL A 104 -22.14 -8.34 -39.04
CA VAL A 104 -21.17 -8.51 -37.93
C VAL A 104 -20.32 -9.76 -38.15
N ALA A 105 -20.95 -10.91 -38.40
CA ALA A 105 -20.23 -12.17 -38.63
C ALA A 105 -19.31 -12.11 -39.85
N GLU A 106 -19.73 -11.45 -40.95
CA GLU A 106 -18.91 -11.31 -42.14
C GLU A 106 -17.75 -10.31 -41.94
N ARG A 107 -17.98 -9.24 -41.16
CA ARG A 107 -16.93 -8.29 -40.77
C ARG A 107 -15.84 -8.98 -39.97
N GLU A 108 -16.21 -9.77 -38.96
CA GLU A 108 -15.26 -10.57 -38.17
C GLU A 108 -14.48 -11.56 -39.05
N ARG A 109 -15.18 -12.26 -39.97
CA ARG A 109 -14.55 -13.20 -40.91
C ARG A 109 -13.49 -12.52 -41.79
N LEU A 110 -13.79 -11.34 -42.33
CA LEU A 110 -12.88 -10.60 -43.21
C LEU A 110 -11.73 -9.94 -42.45
N ALA A 111 -11.98 -9.42 -41.25
CA ALA A 111 -10.93 -8.88 -40.37
C ALA A 111 -9.91 -9.97 -39.99
N ALA A 112 -10.38 -11.16 -39.58
CA ALA A 112 -9.52 -12.29 -39.26
C ALA A 112 -8.74 -12.82 -40.50
N LEU A 113 -9.28 -12.63 -41.70
CA LEU A 113 -8.55 -12.94 -42.93
C LEU A 113 -7.47 -11.91 -43.23
N TYR A 114 -7.75 -10.62 -43.00
CA TYR A 114 -6.77 -9.53 -43.14
C TYR A 114 -5.59 -9.66 -42.18
N GLU A 115 -5.86 -9.97 -40.91
CA GLU A 115 -4.81 -10.24 -39.92
C GLU A 115 -3.91 -11.40 -40.33
N ARG A 116 -4.48 -12.47 -40.89
CA ARG A 116 -3.69 -13.60 -41.42
C ARG A 116 -2.80 -13.18 -42.58
N VAL A 117 -3.26 -12.29 -43.46
CA VAL A 117 -2.46 -11.75 -44.56
C VAL A 117 -1.32 -10.89 -44.01
N LEU A 118 -1.59 -10.01 -43.06
CA LEU A 118 -0.56 -9.21 -42.38
C LEU A 118 0.50 -10.08 -41.70
N SER A 119 0.07 -11.07 -40.90
CA SER A 119 0.99 -11.99 -40.20
C SER A 119 1.87 -12.78 -41.19
N ARG A 120 1.33 -13.16 -42.36
CA ARG A 120 2.11 -13.79 -43.43
C ARG A 120 3.18 -12.84 -44.00
N VAL A 121 2.85 -11.58 -44.22
CA VAL A 121 3.82 -10.57 -44.70
C VAL A 121 4.93 -10.36 -43.66
N VAL A 122 4.56 -10.17 -42.40
CA VAL A 122 5.52 -10.01 -41.29
C VAL A 122 6.50 -11.19 -41.24
N ARG A 123 6.00 -12.43 -41.29
CA ARG A 123 6.85 -13.64 -41.23
C ARG A 123 7.76 -13.82 -42.44
N THR A 124 7.29 -13.46 -43.63
CA THR A 124 8.03 -13.71 -44.89
C THR A 124 9.03 -12.62 -45.23
N SER A 125 8.67 -11.36 -45.05
CA SER A 125 9.48 -10.21 -45.48
C SER A 125 9.93 -9.29 -44.35
N LYS A 126 9.48 -9.53 -43.11
CA LYS A 126 9.74 -8.65 -41.95
C LYS A 126 9.40 -7.18 -42.23
N ASP A 127 8.33 -6.95 -42.99
CA ASP A 127 7.88 -5.61 -43.34
C ASP A 127 7.36 -4.90 -42.07
N THR A 128 8.01 -3.80 -41.72
CA THR A 128 7.73 -3.04 -40.49
C THR A 128 6.37 -2.34 -40.53
N ASP A 129 5.91 -1.90 -41.71
CA ASP A 129 4.62 -1.23 -41.86
C ASP A 129 3.49 -2.25 -41.64
N ALA A 130 3.66 -3.47 -42.18
CA ALA A 130 2.74 -4.57 -41.93
C ALA A 130 2.72 -5.01 -40.46
N ALA A 131 3.87 -5.00 -39.79
CA ALA A 131 3.98 -5.32 -38.36
C ALA A 131 3.24 -4.29 -37.49
N GLN A 132 3.38 -2.99 -37.77
CA GLN A 132 2.65 -1.94 -37.05
C GLN A 132 1.13 -2.05 -37.25
N LEU A 133 0.67 -2.28 -38.48
CA LEU A 133 -0.75 -2.49 -38.77
C LEU A 133 -1.31 -3.73 -38.07
N LEU A 134 -0.49 -4.79 -37.94
CA LEU A 134 -0.89 -6.01 -37.24
C LEU A 134 -1.01 -5.76 -35.74
N ILE A 135 -0.04 -5.08 -35.10
CA ILE A 135 -0.09 -4.74 -33.68
C ILE A 135 -1.31 -3.86 -33.36
N ALA A 136 -1.65 -2.91 -34.23
CA ALA A 136 -2.82 -2.04 -34.04
C ALA A 136 -4.16 -2.81 -34.02
N ARG A 137 -4.25 -3.97 -34.69
CA ARG A 137 -5.45 -4.82 -34.72
C ARG A 137 -5.40 -5.96 -33.72
N ASN A 138 -4.22 -6.58 -33.58
CA ASN A 138 -3.92 -7.67 -32.66
C ASN A 138 -2.63 -7.35 -31.87
N PRO A 139 -2.76 -6.69 -30.71
CA PRO A 139 -1.62 -6.36 -29.84
C PRO A 139 -0.89 -7.57 -29.24
N TYR A 140 -1.37 -8.79 -29.47
CA TYR A 140 -0.84 -10.01 -28.85
C TYR A 140 0.03 -10.85 -29.81
N ASP A 141 0.26 -10.39 -31.06
CA ASP A 141 1.10 -11.11 -32.04
C ASP A 141 2.60 -10.85 -31.81
N GLU A 142 3.28 -11.78 -31.13
CA GLU A 142 4.71 -11.67 -30.81
C GLU A 142 5.62 -11.55 -32.05
N GLU A 143 5.27 -12.17 -33.18
CA GLU A 143 6.09 -12.14 -34.40
C GLU A 143 6.13 -10.74 -35.01
N ALA A 144 5.05 -9.97 -34.88
CA ALA A 144 5.01 -8.56 -35.26
C ALA A 144 6.00 -7.73 -34.45
N TYR A 145 6.04 -7.93 -33.12
CA TYR A 145 7.02 -7.27 -32.26
C TYR A 145 8.45 -7.69 -32.59
N VAL A 146 8.70 -8.98 -32.83
CA VAL A 146 10.03 -9.49 -33.22
C VAL A 146 10.56 -8.77 -34.46
N ALA A 147 9.72 -8.59 -35.49
CA ALA A 147 10.13 -7.92 -36.73
C ALA A 147 10.54 -6.45 -36.49
N LEU A 148 9.80 -5.72 -35.65
CA LEU A 148 10.12 -4.34 -35.27
C LEU A 148 11.39 -4.26 -34.42
N VAL A 149 11.52 -5.14 -33.41
CA VAL A 149 12.72 -5.20 -32.54
C VAL A 149 13.98 -5.45 -33.37
N GLU A 150 13.96 -6.42 -34.28
CA GLU A 150 15.11 -6.74 -35.13
C GLU A 150 15.47 -5.59 -36.10
N ALA A 151 14.47 -4.90 -36.65
CA ALA A 151 14.69 -3.74 -37.51
C ALA A 151 15.36 -2.59 -36.73
N GLU A 152 14.89 -2.31 -35.51
CA GLU A 152 15.48 -1.26 -34.66
C GLU A 152 16.91 -1.58 -34.23
N LEU A 153 17.20 -2.85 -33.92
CA LEU A 153 18.56 -3.29 -33.60
C LEU A 153 19.49 -3.18 -34.81
N GLN A 154 19.02 -3.49 -36.02
CA GLN A 154 19.80 -3.30 -37.25
C GLN A 154 20.10 -1.82 -37.52
N ALA A 155 19.16 -0.93 -37.16
CA ALA A 155 19.35 0.52 -37.22
C ALA A 155 20.22 1.07 -36.07
N GLY A 156 20.61 0.24 -35.11
CA GLY A 156 21.41 0.65 -33.94
C GLY A 156 20.61 1.35 -32.85
N ARG A 157 19.28 1.44 -32.96
CA ARG A 157 18.37 2.10 -32.02
C ARG A 157 17.91 1.14 -30.94
N ARG A 158 18.79 0.90 -29.96
CA ARG A 158 18.59 -0.13 -28.95
C ARG A 158 17.46 0.19 -27.99
N SER A 159 17.29 1.46 -27.60
CA SER A 159 16.18 1.88 -26.73
C SER A 159 14.83 1.64 -27.41
N ALA A 160 14.73 1.89 -28.72
CA ALA A 160 13.53 1.61 -29.50
C ALA A 160 13.19 0.11 -29.50
N ALA A 161 14.20 -0.74 -29.65
CA ALA A 161 14.04 -2.18 -29.57
C ALA A 161 13.52 -2.64 -28.19
N VAL A 162 14.03 -2.08 -27.09
CA VAL A 162 13.56 -2.43 -25.73
C VAL A 162 12.12 -1.95 -25.50
N THR A 163 11.73 -0.77 -25.99
CA THR A 163 10.35 -0.29 -25.89
C THR A 163 9.36 -1.24 -26.56
N TRP A 164 9.70 -1.79 -27.73
CA TRP A 164 8.84 -2.78 -28.41
C TRP A 164 8.72 -4.09 -27.62
N ILE A 165 9.79 -4.56 -26.99
CA ILE A 165 9.77 -5.74 -26.10
C ILE A 165 8.81 -5.51 -24.92
N GLU A 166 8.91 -4.36 -24.27
CA GLU A 166 8.08 -4.02 -23.12
C GLU A 166 6.61 -3.80 -23.51
N ARG A 167 6.33 -3.20 -24.68
CA ARG A 167 4.95 -3.10 -25.22
C ARG A 167 4.33 -4.49 -25.42
N CYS A 168 5.08 -5.44 -25.94
CA CYS A 168 4.61 -6.83 -26.10
C CYS A 168 4.28 -7.47 -24.74
N ARG A 169 5.18 -7.34 -23.75
CA ARG A 169 4.97 -7.84 -22.38
C ARG A 169 3.73 -7.25 -21.74
N LYS A 170 3.57 -5.93 -21.85
CA LYS A 170 2.42 -5.21 -21.29
C LYS A 170 1.11 -5.67 -21.94
N ALA A 171 1.07 -5.76 -23.26
CA ALA A 171 -0.12 -6.21 -23.98
C ALA A 171 -0.54 -7.63 -23.55
N LEU A 172 0.40 -8.57 -23.45
CA LEU A 172 0.10 -9.93 -22.98
C LEU A 172 -0.31 -9.97 -21.50
N SER A 173 0.32 -9.15 -20.66
CA SER A 173 -0.04 -9.06 -19.24
C SER A 173 -1.47 -8.56 -19.02
N GLU A 174 -2.02 -7.71 -19.89
CA GLU A 174 -3.40 -7.19 -19.79
C GLU A 174 -4.45 -8.30 -19.94
N ILE A 175 -4.10 -9.42 -20.60
CA ILE A 175 -4.95 -10.62 -20.71
C ILE A 175 -4.53 -11.75 -19.76
N GLY A 176 -3.57 -11.49 -18.87
CA GLY A 176 -3.07 -12.48 -17.91
C GLY A 176 -2.12 -13.52 -18.51
N GLU A 177 -1.56 -13.25 -19.69
CA GLU A 177 -0.55 -14.10 -20.33
C GLU A 177 0.86 -13.49 -20.20
N THR A 178 1.89 -14.32 -20.41
CA THR A 178 3.29 -13.89 -20.45
C THR A 178 3.88 -14.21 -21.83
N PRO A 179 4.89 -13.46 -22.30
CA PRO A 179 5.55 -13.79 -23.55
C PRO A 179 6.08 -15.21 -23.58
N SER A 180 6.12 -15.81 -24.77
CA SER A 180 6.63 -17.15 -24.98
C SER A 180 8.09 -17.27 -24.54
N GLU A 181 8.47 -18.48 -24.10
CA GLU A 181 9.87 -18.75 -23.72
C GLU A 181 10.82 -18.44 -24.88
N SER A 182 10.41 -18.74 -26.12
CA SER A 182 11.18 -18.41 -27.33
C SER A 182 11.39 -16.91 -27.52
N PHE A 183 10.39 -16.08 -27.23
CA PHE A 183 10.51 -14.63 -27.30
C PHE A 183 11.50 -14.11 -26.25
N GLU A 184 11.36 -14.59 -25.02
CA GLU A 184 12.25 -14.23 -23.90
C GLU A 184 13.69 -14.68 -24.14
N GLU A 185 13.92 -15.90 -24.65
CA GLU A 185 15.25 -16.40 -25.00
C GLU A 185 15.93 -15.53 -26.07
N ARG A 186 15.17 -15.17 -27.11
CA ARG A 186 15.65 -14.44 -28.29
C ARG A 186 16.16 -13.06 -27.94
N PHE A 187 15.52 -12.39 -26.97
CA PHE A 187 15.89 -11.04 -26.56
C PHE A 187 16.54 -10.94 -25.17
N ARG A 188 16.82 -12.08 -24.52
CA ARG A 188 17.49 -12.18 -23.21
C ARG A 188 18.80 -11.38 -23.14
N SER A 189 19.58 -11.39 -24.20
CA SER A 189 20.88 -10.70 -24.30
C SER A 189 20.77 -9.20 -24.60
N ILE A 190 19.62 -8.76 -25.14
CA ILE A 190 19.34 -7.34 -25.38
C ILE A 190 18.96 -6.65 -24.08
N ILE A 191 18.27 -7.37 -23.20
CA ILE A 191 17.79 -6.93 -21.89
C ILE A 191 18.86 -7.10 -20.80
N ARG A 192 19.69 -8.16 -20.88
CA ARG A 192 20.89 -8.31 -20.05
C ARG A 192 22.01 -7.42 -20.58
N VAL A 193 21.98 -6.14 -20.22
CA VAL A 193 23.10 -5.24 -20.48
C VAL A 193 23.87 -5.03 -19.20
N GLU A 194 24.99 -5.75 -19.05
CA GLU A 194 26.15 -5.12 -18.43
C GLU A 194 26.49 -3.90 -19.31
N PRO A 195 26.72 -2.72 -18.72
CA PRO A 195 26.82 -1.47 -19.46
C PRO A 195 27.80 -1.65 -20.63
N VAL A 196 27.29 -1.58 -21.87
CA VAL A 196 28.14 -1.52 -23.06
C VAL A 196 28.74 -0.12 -23.09
N VAL A 197 29.73 0.11 -22.23
CA VAL A 197 30.67 1.18 -22.46
C VAL A 197 31.72 0.59 -23.38
N ALA A 198 31.72 1.02 -24.64
CA ALA A 198 32.84 0.79 -25.52
C ALA A 198 34.11 1.28 -24.79
N ASP A 199 35.04 0.37 -24.51
CA ASP A 199 36.37 0.65 -23.95
C ASP A 199 36.43 1.55 -22.69
N ALA A 200 35.51 1.43 -21.72
CA ALA A 200 35.73 2.09 -20.42
C ALA A 200 36.84 1.40 -19.61
N LEU A 201 37.77 2.19 -19.10
CA LEU A 201 38.73 1.76 -18.10
C LEU A 201 38.06 1.68 -16.73
N ALA A 202 37.97 0.47 -16.19
CA ALA A 202 37.54 0.23 -14.81
C ALA A 202 38.76 0.22 -13.88
N LEU A 203 38.73 1.04 -12.83
CA LEU A 203 39.75 0.99 -11.78
C LEU A 203 39.49 -0.20 -10.85
N PRO A 204 40.53 -0.93 -10.41
CA PRO A 204 40.38 -1.93 -9.35
C PRO A 204 40.03 -1.27 -8.02
N PHE A 205 39.48 -2.06 -7.10
CA PHE A 205 39.23 -1.64 -5.73
C PHE A 205 40.56 -1.32 -5.00
N ALA A 206 40.70 -0.10 -4.46
CA ALA A 206 41.94 0.37 -3.86
C ALA A 206 41.70 1.34 -2.69
N GLY A 207 42.60 1.33 -1.71
CA GLY A 207 42.72 2.39 -0.71
C GLY A 207 41.62 2.42 0.34
N ARG A 208 41.02 1.26 0.61
CA ARG A 208 39.94 1.04 1.57
C ARG A 208 40.22 -0.16 2.48
N GLU A 209 41.48 -0.57 2.57
CA GLU A 209 41.89 -1.79 3.27
C GLU A 209 41.63 -1.68 4.78
N SER A 210 41.79 -0.48 5.37
CA SER A 210 41.48 -0.20 6.77
C SER A 210 39.98 -0.34 7.07
N GLU A 211 39.15 0.34 6.27
CA GLU A 211 37.69 0.34 6.43
C GLU A 211 37.12 -1.05 6.17
N LEU A 212 37.62 -1.74 5.14
CA LEU A 212 37.25 -3.12 4.85
C LEU A 212 37.67 -4.07 5.97
N GLY A 213 38.82 -3.84 6.61
CA GLY A 213 39.27 -4.61 7.77
C GLY A 213 38.36 -4.47 8.98
N LEU A 214 37.89 -3.25 9.28
CA LEU A 214 36.91 -2.99 10.35
C LEU A 214 35.60 -3.76 10.08
N VAL A 215 35.05 -3.64 8.87
CA VAL A 215 33.81 -4.32 8.51
C VAL A 215 34.00 -5.84 8.48
N ALA A 216 35.12 -6.35 7.95
CA ALA A 216 35.43 -7.77 7.94
C ALA A 216 35.54 -8.36 9.35
N GLY A 217 36.01 -7.60 10.34
CA GLY A 217 35.95 -8.00 11.75
C GLY A 217 34.52 -8.30 12.21
N LYS A 218 33.55 -7.44 11.84
CA LYS A 218 32.13 -7.63 12.17
C LYS A 218 31.50 -8.84 11.49
N ILE A 219 31.96 -9.18 10.29
CA ILE A 219 31.56 -10.42 9.59
C ILE A 219 31.95 -11.65 10.42
N VAL A 220 33.17 -11.64 10.98
CA VAL A 220 33.67 -12.72 11.83
C VAL A 220 32.90 -12.77 13.14
N ASP A 221 32.71 -11.63 13.81
CA ASP A 221 31.95 -11.56 15.07
C ASP A 221 30.53 -12.13 14.90
N ALA A 222 29.83 -11.73 13.84
CA ALA A 222 28.50 -12.25 13.53
C ALA A 222 28.52 -13.77 13.31
N SER A 223 29.53 -14.32 12.61
CA SER A 223 29.65 -15.78 12.43
C SER A 223 29.77 -16.56 13.74
N THR A 224 30.16 -15.89 14.84
CA THR A 224 30.22 -16.47 16.19
C THR A 224 28.97 -16.20 17.04
N GLY A 225 27.94 -15.60 16.46
CA GLY A 225 26.67 -15.25 17.12
C GLY A 225 26.65 -13.88 17.78
N HIS A 226 27.67 -13.04 17.57
CA HIS A 226 27.72 -11.67 18.09
C HIS A 226 27.39 -10.67 16.99
N GLY A 227 26.16 -10.18 16.98
CA GLY A 227 25.72 -9.17 16.02
C GLY A 227 26.35 -7.79 16.25
N SER A 228 26.17 -6.89 15.29
CA SER A 228 26.63 -5.50 15.39
C SER A 228 25.88 -4.58 14.44
N MET A 229 25.97 -3.26 14.67
CA MET A 229 25.44 -2.22 13.80
C MET A 229 26.56 -1.28 13.36
N THR A 230 26.78 -1.15 12.05
CA THR A 230 27.82 -0.29 11.46
C THR A 230 27.21 0.70 10.47
N LEU A 231 27.54 1.98 10.61
CA LEU A 231 27.16 3.06 9.70
C LEU A 231 28.36 3.49 8.85
N VAL A 232 28.28 3.26 7.53
CA VAL A 232 29.28 3.72 6.56
C VAL A 232 28.78 5.00 5.91
N HIS A 233 29.54 6.09 6.02
CA HIS A 233 29.10 7.38 5.47
C HIS A 233 30.17 8.14 4.71
N GLY A 234 29.73 9.01 3.80
CA GLY A 234 30.61 9.83 2.97
C GLY A 234 29.89 10.47 1.78
N GLU A 235 30.57 11.38 1.09
CA GLU A 235 30.03 12.15 -0.03
C GLU A 235 29.51 11.25 -1.18
N ALA A 236 28.64 11.80 -2.04
CA ALA A 236 28.15 11.09 -3.23
C ALA A 236 29.33 10.73 -4.16
N GLY A 237 29.44 9.47 -4.56
CA GLY A 237 30.52 9.00 -5.46
C GLY A 237 31.88 8.79 -4.82
N ILE A 238 31.95 8.79 -3.48
CA ILE A 238 33.17 8.49 -2.73
C ILE A 238 33.51 6.99 -2.66
N GLY A 239 32.58 6.12 -3.08
CA GLY A 239 32.75 4.67 -3.12
C GLY A 239 32.04 3.86 -2.01
N LYS A 240 30.99 4.41 -1.37
CA LYS A 240 30.18 3.69 -0.36
C LYS A 240 29.63 2.36 -0.90
N SER A 241 28.85 2.40 -1.97
CA SER A 241 28.29 1.21 -2.61
C SER A 241 29.37 0.22 -3.08
N THR A 242 30.53 0.71 -3.53
CA THR A 242 31.67 -0.14 -3.90
C THR A 242 32.23 -0.89 -2.69
N LEU A 243 32.37 -0.23 -1.54
CA LEU A 243 32.79 -0.87 -0.28
C LEU A 243 31.76 -1.91 0.17
N LEU A 244 30.47 -1.54 0.18
CA LEU A 244 29.38 -2.45 0.57
C LEU A 244 29.30 -3.69 -0.35
N ASN A 245 29.46 -3.52 -1.66
CA ASN A 245 29.52 -4.66 -2.59
C ASN A 245 30.73 -5.57 -2.31
N ARG A 246 31.88 -5.01 -1.89
CA ARG A 246 33.04 -5.82 -1.50
C ARG A 246 32.78 -6.60 -0.22
N VAL A 247 32.10 -6.00 0.76
CA VAL A 247 31.65 -6.64 1.99
C VAL A 247 30.71 -7.82 1.68
N ILE A 248 29.73 -7.62 0.80
CA ILE A 248 28.81 -8.68 0.35
C ILE A 248 29.59 -9.84 -0.28
N HIS A 249 30.60 -9.55 -1.10
CA HIS A 249 31.43 -10.57 -1.71
C HIS A 249 32.20 -11.39 -0.66
N ILE A 250 32.85 -10.73 0.30
CA ILE A 250 33.57 -11.39 1.40
C ILE A 250 32.62 -12.24 2.25
N ALA A 251 31.43 -11.73 2.56
CA ALA A 251 30.41 -12.46 3.30
C ALA A 251 30.02 -13.77 2.60
N ARG A 252 29.80 -13.71 1.27
CA ARG A 252 29.49 -14.88 0.44
C ARG A 252 30.66 -15.86 0.36
N GLU A 253 31.90 -15.39 0.26
CA GLU A 253 33.09 -16.24 0.31
C GLU A 253 33.20 -17.00 1.64
N ASN A 254 32.78 -16.37 2.75
CA ASN A 254 32.70 -16.98 4.08
C ASN A 254 31.41 -17.79 4.31
N ARG A 255 30.61 -18.02 3.27
CA ARG A 255 29.34 -18.81 3.30
C ARG A 255 28.27 -18.26 4.26
N LEU A 256 28.31 -16.98 4.59
CA LEU A 256 27.24 -16.34 5.34
C LEU A 256 26.07 -15.98 4.41
N ARG A 257 24.86 -16.06 4.94
CA ARG A 257 23.67 -15.54 4.25
C ARG A 257 23.77 -14.01 4.19
N VAL A 258 23.47 -13.44 3.02
CA VAL A 258 23.48 -11.99 2.81
C VAL A 258 22.10 -11.52 2.40
N LEU A 259 21.55 -10.57 3.15
CA LEU A 259 20.38 -9.80 2.78
C LEU A 259 20.85 -8.42 2.29
N GLN A 260 20.69 -8.16 0.99
CA GLN A 260 21.05 -6.88 0.39
C GLN A 260 19.79 -6.06 0.12
N VAL A 261 19.77 -4.83 0.63
CA VAL A 261 18.70 -3.86 0.46
C VAL A 261 19.28 -2.60 -0.17
N ARG A 262 18.69 -2.13 -1.27
CA ARG A 262 19.06 -0.85 -1.88
C ARG A 262 17.89 0.12 -1.70
N CYS A 263 18.12 1.17 -0.92
CA CYS A 263 17.11 2.21 -0.71
C CYS A 263 17.13 3.17 -1.89
N THR A 264 15.95 3.49 -2.41
CA THR A 264 15.76 4.54 -3.42
C THR A 264 14.50 5.31 -3.05
N ASN A 265 14.49 6.63 -3.26
CA ASN A 265 13.35 7.48 -2.93
C ASN A 265 12.13 7.27 -3.86
N ASP A 266 12.34 6.50 -4.94
CA ASP A 266 11.35 6.19 -5.96
C ASP A 266 10.73 4.79 -5.77
N ALA A 267 11.08 4.09 -4.68
CA ALA A 267 10.51 2.80 -4.36
C ALA A 267 8.97 2.91 -4.18
N PRO A 268 8.18 2.02 -4.81
CA PRO A 268 6.73 2.10 -4.79
C PRO A 268 6.20 1.87 -3.36
N GLY A 269 5.31 2.77 -2.90
CA GLY A 269 4.56 2.62 -1.66
C GLY A 269 5.24 3.13 -0.36
N PRO A 270 4.49 3.19 0.76
CA PRO A 270 4.98 3.72 2.05
C PRO A 270 6.06 2.87 2.72
N PHE A 271 6.17 1.59 2.36
CA PHE A 271 7.12 0.66 2.99
C PHE A 271 8.45 0.55 2.24
N GLY A 272 8.60 1.26 1.12
CA GLY A 272 9.81 1.32 0.33
C GLY A 272 10.36 -0.07 -0.03
N PRO A 273 11.65 -0.35 0.19
CA PRO A 273 12.25 -1.62 -0.25
C PRO A 273 11.82 -2.83 0.60
N TRP A 274 11.14 -2.62 1.74
CA TRP A 274 10.86 -3.69 2.69
C TRP A 274 9.79 -4.66 2.22
N GLN A 275 8.88 -4.24 1.34
CA GLN A 275 7.88 -5.12 0.75
C GLN A 275 8.54 -6.25 -0.07
N ALA A 276 9.47 -5.90 -0.97
CA ALA A 276 10.21 -6.87 -1.77
C ALA A 276 11.13 -7.75 -0.90
N VAL A 277 11.73 -7.17 0.15
CA VAL A 277 12.53 -7.92 1.12
C VAL A 277 11.69 -8.96 1.85
N PHE A 278 10.51 -8.56 2.35
CA PHE A 278 9.60 -9.44 3.07
C PHE A 278 9.14 -10.61 2.19
N GLN A 279 8.69 -10.33 0.96
CA GLN A 279 8.28 -11.37 -0.01
C GLN A 279 9.42 -12.33 -0.37
N GLY A 280 10.68 -11.90 -0.24
CA GLY A 280 11.85 -12.75 -0.46
C GLY A 280 12.24 -13.64 0.72
N VAL A 281 11.67 -13.41 1.90
CA VAL A 281 11.99 -14.15 3.14
C VAL A 281 10.79 -14.83 3.79
N ASP A 282 9.57 -14.43 3.43
CA ASP A 282 8.29 -14.94 3.92
C ASP A 282 7.35 -15.14 2.72
N ASP A 283 6.65 -16.29 2.68
CA ASP A 283 5.71 -16.63 1.60
C ASP A 283 4.35 -15.92 1.77
N ALA A 284 4.12 -15.23 2.89
CA ALA A 284 2.89 -14.49 3.13
C ALA A 284 2.77 -13.26 2.21
N ASP A 285 1.54 -12.95 1.79
CA ASP A 285 1.25 -11.69 1.11
C ASP A 285 1.49 -10.50 2.06
N PHE A 286 2.35 -9.57 1.63
CA PHE A 286 2.79 -8.44 2.46
C PHE A 286 1.63 -7.53 2.85
N ASP A 287 0.75 -7.17 1.92
CA ASP A 287 -0.38 -6.28 2.20
C ASP A 287 -1.34 -6.91 3.20
N THR A 288 -1.63 -8.21 3.04
CA THR A 288 -2.44 -8.99 3.99
C THR A 288 -1.77 -9.04 5.36
N PHE A 289 -0.45 -9.28 5.41
CA PHE A 289 0.32 -9.30 6.66
C PHE A 289 0.22 -7.96 7.39
N VAL A 290 0.49 -6.86 6.69
CA VAL A 290 0.46 -5.51 7.24
C VAL A 290 -0.96 -5.12 7.71
N ARG A 291 -2.00 -5.47 6.95
CA ARG A 291 -3.40 -5.26 7.33
C ARG A 291 -3.77 -6.01 8.61
N ALA A 292 -3.30 -7.24 8.77
CA ALA A 292 -3.60 -8.09 9.92
C ALA A 292 -2.94 -7.62 11.23
N HIS A 293 -1.78 -6.96 11.15
CA HIS A 293 -0.97 -6.55 12.30
C HIS A 293 -1.19 -5.09 12.75
N GLY A 294 -1.90 -4.28 11.97
CA GLY A 294 -2.30 -2.92 12.39
C GLY A 294 -1.16 -1.91 12.42
N GLY A 295 -1.28 -0.84 13.22
CA GLY A 295 -0.31 0.26 13.31
C GLY A 295 1.08 -0.08 13.83
N ASP A 296 1.36 -1.33 14.24
CA ASP A 296 2.71 -1.81 14.61
C ASP A 296 3.38 -2.58 13.45
N VAL A 297 3.21 -2.05 12.24
CA VAL A 297 3.75 -2.64 11.01
C VAL A 297 5.25 -2.76 11.11
N ALA A 298 5.92 -1.68 11.57
CA ALA A 298 7.37 -1.63 11.67
C ALA A 298 7.93 -2.79 12.47
N THR A 299 7.47 -2.98 13.72
CA THR A 299 7.96 -4.06 14.58
C THR A 299 7.60 -5.44 14.03
N SER A 300 6.40 -5.59 13.47
CA SER A 300 5.93 -6.88 12.97
C SER A 300 6.73 -7.34 11.74
N VAL A 301 6.93 -6.44 10.76
CA VAL A 301 7.72 -6.71 9.56
C VAL A 301 9.19 -6.95 9.93
N SER A 302 9.78 -6.12 10.78
CA SER A 302 11.17 -6.30 11.22
C SER A 302 11.39 -7.62 11.96
N ARG A 303 10.44 -8.02 12.82
CA ARG A 303 10.49 -9.30 13.52
C ARG A 303 10.36 -10.47 12.56
N ALA A 304 9.46 -10.41 11.57
CA ALA A 304 9.31 -11.45 10.56
C ALA A 304 10.60 -11.62 9.74
N ILE A 305 11.17 -10.51 9.25
CA ILE A 305 12.44 -10.52 8.52
C ILE A 305 13.57 -11.09 9.38
N ALA A 306 13.70 -10.66 10.64
CA ALA A 306 14.72 -11.17 11.55
C ALA A 306 14.52 -12.66 11.87
N ALA A 307 13.28 -13.11 12.11
CA ALA A 307 12.96 -14.50 12.42
C ALA A 307 13.26 -15.44 11.24
N ALA A 308 13.13 -14.97 10.00
CA ALA A 308 13.49 -15.72 8.80
C ALA A 308 15.01 -15.92 8.62
N LEU A 309 15.83 -15.20 9.41
CA LEU A 309 17.29 -15.34 9.44
C LEU A 309 17.69 -16.29 10.59
N HIS A 310 17.53 -17.61 10.39
CA HIS A 310 17.82 -18.62 11.43
C HIS A 310 19.30 -18.78 11.80
N ASP A 311 20.21 -18.50 10.87
CA ASP A 311 21.66 -18.53 11.06
C ASP A 311 22.23 -17.09 11.05
N PRO A 312 23.39 -16.84 11.68
CA PRO A 312 24.04 -15.56 11.58
C PRO A 312 24.21 -15.12 10.12
N ALA A 313 23.90 -13.85 9.87
CA ALA A 313 23.73 -13.29 8.54
C ALA A 313 24.27 -11.88 8.50
N ILE A 314 24.43 -11.36 7.28
CA ILE A 314 24.82 -9.97 7.04
C ILE A 314 23.69 -9.26 6.32
N ILE A 315 23.22 -8.18 6.93
CA ILE A 315 22.20 -7.30 6.38
C ILE A 315 22.91 -6.04 5.89
N VAL A 316 22.95 -5.83 4.57
CA VAL A 316 23.59 -4.67 3.95
C VAL A 316 22.50 -3.77 3.37
N VAL A 317 22.38 -2.55 3.89
CA VAL A 317 21.39 -1.57 3.46
C VAL A 317 22.11 -0.37 2.84
N ASP A 318 22.00 -0.18 1.54
CA ASP A 318 22.64 0.94 0.82
C ASP A 318 21.70 2.15 0.77
N ASP A 319 22.25 3.35 0.87
CA ASP A 319 21.55 4.64 0.84
C ASP A 319 20.38 4.80 1.83
N VAL A 320 20.56 4.38 3.08
CA VAL A 320 19.54 4.42 4.16
C VAL A 320 18.93 5.81 4.40
N HIS A 321 19.67 6.89 4.13
CA HIS A 321 19.19 8.26 4.21
C HIS A 321 17.96 8.57 3.31
N GLU A 322 17.69 7.74 2.31
CA GLU A 322 16.51 7.86 1.45
C GLU A 322 15.24 7.32 2.13
N LEU A 323 15.36 6.54 3.21
CA LEU A 323 14.21 6.03 3.95
C LEU A 323 13.56 7.15 4.80
N THR A 324 12.24 7.23 4.72
CA THR A 324 11.38 8.13 5.50
C THR A 324 10.17 7.35 6.01
N GLY A 325 9.31 7.99 6.81
CA GLY A 325 8.04 7.39 7.21
C GLY A 325 8.15 6.01 7.87
N ASP A 326 7.23 5.12 7.49
CA ASP A 326 7.16 3.76 8.01
C ASP A 326 8.34 2.88 7.55
N ALA A 327 8.91 3.13 6.37
CA ALA A 327 10.08 2.41 5.89
C ALA A 327 11.33 2.66 6.75
N LEU A 328 11.49 3.87 7.28
CA LEU A 328 12.56 4.18 8.24
C LEU A 328 12.31 3.50 9.59
N GLU A 329 11.06 3.43 10.05
CA GLU A 329 10.71 2.71 11.30
C GLU A 329 11.00 1.21 11.20
N ILE A 330 10.70 0.58 10.05
CA ILE A 330 11.07 -0.82 9.78
C ILE A 330 12.58 -0.99 9.88
N PHE A 331 13.37 -0.12 9.26
CA PHE A 331 14.83 -0.19 9.33
C PHE A 331 15.33 -0.07 10.78
N VAL A 332 14.85 0.93 11.52
CA VAL A 332 15.27 1.17 12.91
C VAL A 332 14.91 -0.01 13.81
N SER A 333 13.70 -0.57 13.65
CA SER A 333 13.25 -1.74 14.41
C SER A 333 14.03 -3.00 14.03
N LEU A 334 14.34 -3.18 12.74
CA LEU A 334 15.15 -4.29 12.24
C LEU A 334 16.58 -4.20 12.75
N ALA A 335 17.18 -3.00 12.75
CA ALA A 335 18.51 -2.79 13.29
C ALA A 335 18.57 -3.23 14.75
N ARG A 336 17.59 -2.83 15.58
CA ARG A 336 17.51 -3.23 17.00
C ARG A 336 17.35 -4.73 17.20
N SER A 337 16.46 -5.37 16.45
CA SER A 337 16.19 -6.80 16.64
C SER A 337 17.29 -7.68 16.06
N ALA A 338 17.84 -7.30 14.90
CA ALA A 338 18.79 -8.11 14.16
C ALA A 338 20.24 -7.91 14.63
N SER A 339 20.63 -6.74 15.14
CA SER A 339 22.01 -6.48 15.57
C SER A 339 22.43 -7.28 16.80
N VAL A 340 21.53 -8.06 17.40
CA VAL A 340 21.85 -8.98 18.50
C VAL A 340 22.62 -10.20 17.97
N THR A 341 22.22 -10.74 16.82
CA THR A 341 22.74 -12.00 16.25
C THR A 341 23.33 -11.86 14.85
N HIS A 342 23.03 -10.76 14.14
CA HIS A 342 23.44 -10.50 12.76
C HIS A 342 24.27 -9.21 12.68
N ALA A 343 25.14 -9.11 11.66
CA ALA A 343 25.82 -7.84 11.36
C ALA A 343 24.94 -7.00 10.41
N VAL A 344 24.58 -5.80 10.85
CA VAL A 344 23.81 -4.83 10.07
C VAL A 344 24.75 -3.70 9.63
N ILE A 345 24.89 -3.50 8.33
CA ILE A 345 25.81 -2.53 7.74
C ILE A 345 25.03 -1.61 6.82
N ALA A 346 24.97 -0.33 7.17
CA ALA A 346 24.16 0.67 6.50
C ALA A 346 25.01 1.77 5.86
N GLY A 347 24.84 1.98 4.56
CA GLY A 347 25.42 3.10 3.80
C GLY A 347 24.54 4.34 3.89
N SER A 348 25.12 5.50 4.21
CA SER A 348 24.37 6.76 4.30
C SER A 348 25.20 7.97 3.85
N ARG A 349 24.54 9.08 3.53
CA ARG A 349 25.22 10.38 3.36
C ARG A 349 25.48 11.03 4.72
N PRO A 350 26.48 11.93 4.87
CA PRO A 350 26.79 12.56 6.15
C PRO A 350 25.59 13.21 6.84
N GLU A 351 24.70 13.85 6.09
CA GLU A 351 23.47 14.48 6.58
C GLU A 351 22.46 13.45 7.15
N GLY A 352 22.37 12.26 6.55
CA GLY A 352 21.48 11.20 7.00
C GLY A 352 21.95 10.52 8.29
N VAL A 353 23.27 10.51 8.55
CA VAL A 353 23.84 9.92 9.77
C VAL A 353 23.33 10.62 11.03
N ALA A 354 23.13 11.94 11.01
CA ALA A 354 22.64 12.66 12.18
C ALA A 354 21.24 12.17 12.63
N VAL A 355 20.35 11.93 11.66
CA VAL A 355 19.01 11.37 11.92
C VAL A 355 19.14 9.95 12.47
N LEU A 356 19.91 9.08 11.81
CA LEU A 356 20.09 7.70 12.24
C LEU A 356 20.72 7.59 13.63
N ARG A 357 21.71 8.43 13.95
CA ARG A 357 22.35 8.48 15.26
C ARG A 357 21.36 8.81 16.37
N SER A 358 20.46 9.78 16.14
CA SER A 358 19.42 10.11 17.13
C SER A 358 18.43 8.97 17.36
N ARG A 359 18.13 8.20 16.31
CA ARG A 359 17.13 7.12 16.32
C ARG A 359 17.67 5.79 16.81
N LEU A 360 18.98 5.56 16.68
CA LEU A 360 19.71 4.35 17.07
C LEU A 360 20.67 4.61 18.24
N HIS A 361 20.43 5.65 19.04
CA HIS A 361 21.31 6.04 20.15
C HIS A 361 21.47 4.92 21.19
N ASP A 362 20.51 4.02 21.28
CA ASP A 362 20.50 2.85 22.15
C ASP A 362 21.43 1.70 21.69
N LEU A 363 21.85 1.70 20.42
CA LEU A 363 22.71 0.66 19.85
C LEU A 363 24.19 1.04 19.75
N GLU A 364 24.54 2.31 19.98
CA GLU A 364 25.91 2.85 19.82
C GLU A 364 26.61 2.38 18.51
N PRO A 365 26.05 2.69 17.32
CA PRO A 365 26.55 2.14 16.06
C PRO A 365 28.00 2.58 15.77
N GLU A 366 28.79 1.67 15.21
CA GLU A 366 30.16 1.99 14.78
C GLU A 366 30.13 2.80 13.48
N GLU A 367 30.72 3.99 13.49
CA GLU A 367 30.72 4.91 12.35
C GLU A 367 32.04 4.84 11.56
N ILE A 368 31.94 4.58 10.25
CA ILE A 368 33.06 4.55 9.31
C ILE A 368 32.89 5.69 8.30
N ALA A 369 33.72 6.72 8.43
CA ALA A 369 33.75 7.87 7.52
C ALA A 369 34.67 7.60 6.32
N LEU A 370 34.11 7.62 5.10
CA LEU A 370 34.86 7.45 3.86
C LEU A 370 35.37 8.79 3.35
N GLY A 371 36.70 8.98 3.39
CA GLY A 371 37.40 10.11 2.79
C GLY A 371 37.75 9.92 1.30
N ARG A 372 38.44 10.89 0.71
CA ARG A 372 39.01 10.81 -0.65
C ARG A 372 40.17 9.80 -0.69
N LEU A 373 40.40 9.19 -1.86
CA LEU A 373 41.53 8.28 -2.04
C LEU A 373 42.84 9.07 -2.14
N ASP A 374 43.87 8.57 -1.47
CA ASP A 374 45.20 9.15 -1.57
C ASP A 374 45.84 8.90 -2.95
N ARG A 375 46.89 9.67 -3.24
CA ARG A 375 47.63 9.57 -4.50
C ARG A 375 48.29 8.20 -4.69
N LYS A 376 48.69 7.52 -3.61
CA LYS A 376 49.40 6.24 -3.67
C LYS A 376 48.46 5.12 -4.15
N ASN A 377 47.25 5.08 -3.60
CA ASN A 377 46.23 4.11 -3.95
C ASN A 377 45.71 4.33 -5.37
N LEU A 378 45.53 5.59 -5.77
CA LEU A 378 45.17 5.93 -7.16
C LEU A 378 46.28 5.62 -8.16
N LYS A 379 47.56 5.83 -7.79
CA LYS A 379 48.70 5.41 -8.63
C LYS A 379 48.63 3.91 -8.92
N TRP A 380 48.45 3.10 -7.88
CA TRP A 380 48.35 1.65 -8.01
C TRP A 380 47.13 1.25 -8.85
N ALA A 381 45.96 1.82 -8.58
CA ALA A 381 44.74 1.49 -9.32
C ALA A 381 44.86 1.84 -10.81
N LEU A 382 45.43 3.02 -11.12
CA LEU A 382 45.64 3.46 -12.49
C LEU A 382 46.62 2.53 -13.23
N SER A 383 47.72 2.12 -12.60
CA SER A 383 48.71 1.27 -13.26
C SER A 383 48.18 -0.13 -13.58
N GLN A 384 47.31 -0.66 -12.72
CA GLN A 384 46.59 -1.91 -13.01
C GLN A 384 45.60 -1.75 -14.16
N ALA A 385 44.83 -0.66 -14.20
CA ALA A 385 43.84 -0.42 -15.25
C ALA A 385 44.51 -0.20 -16.64
N LEU A 386 45.61 0.55 -16.68
CA LEU A 386 46.34 0.82 -17.92
C LEU A 386 47.29 -0.30 -18.34
N GLY A 387 47.69 -1.18 -17.40
CA GLY A 387 48.71 -2.22 -17.61
C GLY A 387 50.16 -1.70 -17.59
N ASN A 388 50.37 -0.41 -17.34
CA ASN A 388 51.66 0.27 -17.25
C ASN A 388 51.59 1.48 -16.26
N GLU A 389 52.74 1.95 -15.76
CA GLU A 389 52.78 3.20 -15.00
C GLU A 389 52.82 4.42 -15.92
N GLN A 390 51.89 5.37 -15.74
CA GLN A 390 51.87 6.64 -16.44
C GLN A 390 51.74 7.83 -15.46
N PRO A 391 52.87 8.34 -14.93
CA PRO A 391 52.87 9.43 -13.95
C PRO A 391 52.21 10.71 -14.47
N GLU A 392 52.39 11.03 -15.75
CA GLU A 392 51.82 12.22 -16.39
C GLU A 392 50.28 12.20 -16.37
N VAL A 393 49.70 11.04 -16.66
CA VAL A 393 48.24 10.82 -16.57
C VAL A 393 47.80 10.93 -15.11
N LEU A 394 48.50 10.29 -14.18
CA LEU A 394 48.17 10.35 -12.74
C LEU A 394 48.17 11.80 -12.23
N ASP A 395 49.16 12.59 -12.61
CA ASP A 395 49.34 13.95 -12.10
C ASP A 395 48.21 14.87 -12.52
N VAL A 396 47.76 14.75 -13.78
CA VAL A 396 46.60 15.51 -14.27
C VAL A 396 45.31 15.03 -13.61
N LEU A 397 45.07 13.72 -13.60
CA LEU A 397 43.84 13.15 -13.05
C LEU A 397 43.72 13.43 -11.54
N TYR A 398 44.80 13.25 -10.77
CA TYR A 398 44.81 13.53 -9.33
C TYR A 398 44.73 15.04 -9.05
N GLY A 399 45.46 15.87 -9.80
CA GLY A 399 45.44 17.32 -9.64
C GLY A 399 44.04 17.92 -9.80
N ARG A 400 43.24 17.38 -10.74
CA ARG A 400 41.86 17.82 -10.98
C ARG A 400 40.84 17.14 -10.05
N SER A 401 40.95 15.82 -9.86
CA SER A 401 39.99 15.08 -9.03
C SER A 401 40.16 15.30 -7.53
N GLY A 402 41.37 15.67 -7.09
CA GLY A 402 41.74 15.75 -5.68
C GLY A 402 41.45 14.45 -4.93
N GLY A 403 41.59 13.29 -5.59
CA GLY A 403 41.36 11.98 -4.99
C GLY A 403 39.90 11.49 -4.97
N HIS A 404 38.97 12.21 -5.59
CA HIS A 404 37.56 11.78 -5.66
C HIS A 404 37.37 10.65 -6.69
N PRO A 405 36.98 9.42 -6.29
CA PRO A 405 36.97 8.24 -7.16
C PRO A 405 36.14 8.40 -8.43
N LEU A 406 34.88 8.82 -8.30
CA LEU A 406 33.99 9.03 -9.45
C LEU A 406 34.56 10.04 -10.46
N PHE A 407 35.14 11.15 -9.97
CA PHE A 407 35.69 12.17 -10.84
C PHE A 407 36.94 11.67 -11.55
N PHE A 408 37.82 10.97 -10.81
CA PHE A 408 39.06 10.41 -11.34
C PHE A 408 38.75 9.41 -12.46
N THR A 409 37.84 8.45 -12.24
CA THR A 409 37.41 7.48 -13.27
C THR A 409 36.73 8.19 -14.46
N GLY A 410 35.93 9.21 -14.19
CA GLY A 410 35.30 10.03 -15.24
C GLY A 410 36.33 10.70 -16.15
N LEU A 411 37.33 11.37 -15.58
CA LEU A 411 38.41 12.01 -16.33
C LEU A 411 39.27 10.97 -17.09
N LEU A 412 39.54 9.81 -16.48
CA LEU A 412 40.27 8.72 -17.15
C LEU A 412 39.53 8.24 -18.40
N ASN A 413 38.21 8.02 -18.29
CA ASN A 413 37.39 7.61 -19.43
C ASN A 413 37.22 8.73 -20.47
N ALA A 414 37.27 10.01 -20.09
CA ALA A 414 37.31 11.11 -21.06
C ALA A 414 38.59 11.07 -21.92
N LEU A 415 39.75 10.80 -21.31
CA LEU A 415 41.00 10.63 -22.06
C LEU A 415 40.93 9.49 -23.09
N VAL A 416 40.24 8.39 -22.77
CA VAL A 416 40.00 7.29 -23.71
C VAL A 416 39.07 7.72 -24.84
N ASN A 417 37.94 8.35 -24.50
CA ASN A 417 36.92 8.76 -25.45
C ASN A 417 37.41 9.84 -26.43
N GLU A 418 38.26 10.76 -25.98
CA GLU A 418 38.89 11.78 -26.84
C GLU A 418 40.08 11.23 -27.65
N GLY A 419 40.39 9.94 -27.49
CA GLY A 419 41.49 9.25 -28.14
C GLY A 419 42.87 9.74 -27.71
N ALA A 420 42.98 10.33 -26.50
CA ALA A 420 44.27 10.69 -25.90
C ALA A 420 44.97 9.45 -25.34
N LEU A 421 44.21 8.52 -24.76
CA LEU A 421 44.66 7.17 -24.41
C LEU A 421 44.20 6.18 -25.47
N ARG A 422 45.13 5.40 -26.03
CA ARG A 422 44.81 4.35 -27.02
C ARG A 422 45.38 3.01 -26.57
N ARG A 423 44.63 1.95 -26.84
CA ARG A 423 45.03 0.59 -26.50
C ARG A 423 46.05 0.06 -27.51
N GLU A 424 47.22 -0.32 -27.02
CA GLU A 424 48.29 -1.01 -27.76
C GLU A 424 48.54 -2.38 -27.11
N GLY A 425 47.98 -3.44 -27.71
CA GLY A 425 48.05 -4.78 -27.14
C GLY A 425 47.28 -4.91 -25.81
N ARG A 426 48.02 -5.18 -24.73
CA ARG A 426 47.48 -5.31 -23.36
C ARG A 426 47.62 -4.04 -22.52
N THR A 427 48.27 -3.00 -23.05
CA THR A 427 48.56 -1.76 -22.33
C THR A 427 47.89 -0.58 -23.02
N TRP A 428 47.56 0.43 -22.25
CA TRP A 428 47.11 1.72 -22.75
C TRP A 428 48.31 2.66 -22.83
N GLN A 429 48.40 3.44 -23.91
CA GLN A 429 49.47 4.43 -24.09
C GLN A 429 48.86 5.82 -24.29
N LEU A 430 49.46 6.81 -23.63
CA LEU A 430 49.15 8.22 -23.88
C LEU A 430 49.80 8.62 -25.20
N ILE A 431 48.98 8.94 -26.20
CA ILE A 431 49.43 9.27 -27.56
C ILE A 431 49.30 10.76 -27.90
N LYS A 432 48.59 11.53 -27.06
CA LYS A 432 48.45 12.98 -27.17
C LYS A 432 49.05 13.65 -25.92
N GLN A 433 49.67 14.82 -26.07
CA GLN A 433 50.01 15.62 -24.88
C GLN A 433 48.72 16.05 -24.18
N ILE A 434 48.72 15.94 -22.85
CA ILE A 434 47.63 16.47 -22.03
C ILE A 434 47.94 17.94 -21.76
N ASP A 435 47.62 18.79 -22.74
CA ASP A 435 47.86 20.23 -22.71
C ASP A 435 46.53 21.01 -22.64
N ALA A 436 46.58 22.34 -22.83
CA ALA A 436 45.39 23.19 -22.75
C ALA A 436 44.38 22.98 -23.90
N GLU A 437 44.72 22.23 -24.96
CA GLU A 437 43.79 21.90 -26.06
C GLU A 437 42.86 20.74 -25.68
N LEU A 438 43.26 19.87 -24.74
CA LEU A 438 42.36 18.91 -24.08
C LEU A 438 41.59 19.66 -22.98
N GLU A 439 40.39 20.16 -23.30
CA GLU A 439 39.47 20.81 -22.34
C GLU A 439 38.90 19.79 -21.35
N LEU A 440 39.76 19.27 -20.46
CA LEU A 440 39.30 18.50 -19.32
C LEU A 440 38.58 19.45 -18.35
N PRO A 441 37.49 19.01 -17.73
CA PRO A 441 36.79 19.80 -16.73
C PRO A 441 37.61 19.97 -15.44
N ASP A 442 37.47 21.13 -14.80
CA ASP A 442 38.18 21.44 -13.54
C ASP A 442 37.44 20.93 -12.30
N ASN A 443 36.16 20.58 -12.46
CA ASN A 443 35.34 20.02 -11.38
C ASN A 443 34.32 19.00 -11.93
N ILE A 444 33.86 18.12 -11.03
CA ILE A 444 32.96 17.01 -11.37
C ILE A 444 31.60 17.48 -11.92
N ARG A 445 31.09 18.64 -11.49
CA ARG A 445 29.82 19.19 -12.00
C ARG A 445 29.93 19.64 -13.45
N ARG A 446 30.97 20.43 -13.77
CA ARG A 446 31.29 20.83 -15.15
C ARG A 446 31.55 19.62 -16.04
N PHE A 447 32.15 18.56 -15.50
CA PHE A 447 32.35 17.31 -16.23
C PHE A 447 31.04 16.66 -16.64
N ILE A 448 30.10 16.53 -15.70
CA ILE A 448 28.79 15.96 -16.00
C ILE A 448 28.01 16.87 -16.95
N ASP A 449 28.00 18.18 -16.70
CA ASP A 449 27.32 19.17 -17.56
C ASP A 449 27.85 19.12 -19.00
N ALA A 450 29.17 19.05 -19.19
CA ALA A 450 29.77 18.96 -20.52
C ALA A 450 29.34 17.67 -21.25
N ARG A 451 29.27 16.53 -20.54
CA ARG A 451 28.78 15.28 -21.14
C ARG A 451 27.31 15.34 -21.50
N LEU A 452 26.47 15.96 -20.66
CA LEU A 452 25.05 16.17 -20.97
C LEU A 452 24.84 17.06 -22.20
N GLN A 453 25.77 17.99 -22.47
CA GLN A 453 25.71 18.90 -23.62
C GLN A 453 26.32 18.32 -24.91
N ALA A 454 27.17 17.29 -24.80
CA ALA A 454 27.98 16.78 -25.91
C ALA A 454 27.18 16.29 -27.14
N ARG A 455 25.91 15.93 -26.96
CA ARG A 455 25.02 15.37 -28.00
C ARG A 455 23.86 16.30 -28.41
N GLY A 456 23.82 17.53 -27.88
CA GLY A 456 22.79 18.52 -28.18
C GLY A 456 21.71 18.67 -27.11
N ASP A 457 20.66 19.45 -27.43
CA ASP A 457 19.65 19.87 -26.45
C ASP A 457 18.64 18.78 -26.07
N ALA A 458 18.36 17.83 -26.97
CA ALA A 458 17.37 16.77 -26.72
C ALA A 458 17.83 15.77 -25.62
N PRO A 459 19.04 15.17 -25.67
CA PRO A 459 19.58 14.34 -24.58
C PRO A 459 19.61 15.08 -23.23
N ARG A 460 19.98 16.36 -23.25
CA ARG A 460 19.96 17.20 -22.05
C ARG A 460 18.54 17.37 -21.50
N ALA A 461 17.55 17.67 -22.34
CA ALA A 461 16.17 17.85 -21.93
C ALA A 461 15.58 16.55 -21.37
N VAL A 462 15.87 15.41 -22.00
CA VAL A 462 15.50 14.06 -21.52
C VAL A 462 16.13 13.78 -20.16
N ALA A 463 17.43 14.02 -19.99
CA ALA A 463 18.09 13.85 -18.70
C ALA A 463 17.50 14.78 -17.62
N CYS A 464 17.22 16.04 -17.95
CA CYS A 464 16.57 16.97 -17.02
C CYS A 464 15.17 16.49 -16.61
N ALA A 465 14.36 15.98 -17.53
CA ALA A 465 13.02 15.47 -17.24
C ALA A 465 13.08 14.18 -16.42
N LEU A 466 13.94 13.22 -16.78
CA LEU A 466 14.20 11.99 -16.03
C LEU A 466 14.74 12.30 -14.61
N ALA A 467 15.52 13.36 -14.45
CA ALA A 467 15.99 13.78 -13.13
C ALA A 467 14.88 14.34 -12.23
N LEU A 468 13.79 14.87 -12.80
CA LEU A 468 12.62 15.31 -12.04
C LEU A 468 11.66 14.17 -11.72
N GLU A 469 11.60 13.14 -12.57
CA GLU A 469 10.74 11.98 -12.43
C GLU A 469 11.49 10.70 -12.84
N PRO A 470 12.24 10.07 -11.91
CA PRO A 470 13.08 8.90 -12.22
C PRO A 470 12.30 7.66 -12.65
N ALA A 471 11.01 7.56 -12.29
CA ALA A 471 10.16 6.46 -12.68
C ALA A 471 9.52 6.66 -14.07
N ALA A 472 9.81 7.77 -14.78
CA ALA A 472 9.29 8.03 -16.12
C ALA A 472 9.87 7.05 -17.15
N ASN A 473 8.99 6.50 -18.00
CA ASN A 473 9.39 5.74 -19.19
C ASN A 473 9.56 6.66 -20.41
N ALA A 474 9.96 6.10 -21.56
CA ALA A 474 10.14 6.84 -22.79
C ALA A 474 8.85 7.58 -23.26
N ASP A 475 7.67 6.96 -23.12
CA ASP A 475 6.38 7.55 -23.51
C ASP A 475 6.04 8.77 -22.64
N ASP A 476 6.29 8.68 -21.33
CA ASP A 476 6.07 9.78 -20.39
C ASP A 476 6.99 10.96 -20.70
N LEU A 477 8.27 10.68 -20.99
CA LEU A 477 9.26 11.69 -21.36
C LEU A 477 8.90 12.36 -22.69
N ALA A 478 8.52 11.59 -23.72
CA ALA A 478 8.08 12.11 -25.00
C ALA A 478 6.85 13.02 -24.85
N SER A 479 5.84 12.57 -24.09
CA SER A 479 4.62 13.34 -23.84
C SER A 479 4.90 14.64 -23.09
N VAL A 480 5.72 14.62 -22.04
CA VAL A 480 6.00 15.79 -21.19
C VAL A 480 6.89 16.81 -21.90
N LEU A 481 7.90 16.35 -22.64
CA LEU A 481 8.79 17.20 -23.43
C LEU A 481 8.18 17.67 -24.74
N ARG A 482 7.09 17.04 -25.19
CA ARG A 482 6.46 17.23 -26.51
C ARG A 482 7.43 16.91 -27.65
N PHE A 483 8.21 15.86 -27.47
CA PHE A 483 9.02 15.26 -28.53
C PHE A 483 8.22 14.14 -29.21
N ASP A 484 8.53 13.86 -30.46
CA ASP A 484 8.12 12.61 -31.08
C ASP A 484 8.89 11.42 -30.46
N GLU A 485 8.34 10.23 -30.60
CA GLU A 485 8.89 9.01 -30.00
C GLU A 485 10.33 8.72 -30.47
N SER A 486 10.65 8.95 -31.76
CA SER A 486 12.00 8.72 -32.30
C SER A 486 13.02 9.64 -31.63
N THR A 487 12.71 10.94 -31.54
CA THR A 487 13.61 11.93 -30.92
C THR A 487 13.92 11.59 -29.46
N THR A 488 12.93 11.13 -28.69
CA THR A 488 13.15 10.73 -27.29
C THR A 488 14.01 9.46 -27.19
N LEU A 489 13.78 8.47 -28.05
CA LEU A 489 14.55 7.22 -28.05
C LEU A 489 16.00 7.44 -28.48
N ASP A 490 16.23 8.24 -29.52
CA ASP A 490 17.57 8.62 -29.98
C ASP A 490 18.33 9.37 -28.86
N ALA A 491 17.64 10.25 -28.13
CA ALA A 491 18.21 10.97 -26.98
C ALA A 491 18.56 10.05 -25.80
N LEU A 492 17.76 9.00 -25.54
CA LEU A 492 18.05 7.99 -24.52
C LEU A 492 19.24 7.11 -24.93
N ASP A 493 19.33 6.69 -26.20
CA ASP A 493 20.47 5.95 -26.74
C ASP A 493 21.77 6.77 -26.66
N ASP A 494 21.70 8.08 -26.90
CA ASP A 494 22.82 8.99 -26.70
C ASP A 494 23.30 9.00 -25.24
N LEU A 495 22.38 9.13 -24.28
CA LEU A 495 22.72 9.14 -22.84
C LEU A 495 23.28 7.80 -22.36
N LEU A 496 22.76 6.67 -22.87
CA LEU A 496 23.28 5.33 -22.62
C LEU A 496 24.70 5.17 -23.19
N SER A 497 24.93 5.63 -24.43
CA SER A 497 26.27 5.58 -25.06
C SER A 497 27.30 6.40 -24.29
N LEU A 498 26.86 7.50 -23.67
CA LEU A 498 27.67 8.33 -22.80
C LEU A 498 27.83 7.74 -21.39
N GLY A 499 27.18 6.61 -21.06
CA GLY A 499 27.24 6.00 -19.74
C GLY A 499 26.70 6.90 -18.62
N LEU A 500 25.82 7.86 -18.94
CA LEU A 500 25.22 8.77 -17.97
C LEU A 500 23.98 8.16 -17.31
N ILE A 501 23.26 7.35 -18.07
CA ILE A 501 22.14 6.54 -17.61
C ILE A 501 22.44 5.07 -17.88
N THR A 502 21.72 4.21 -17.18
CA THR A 502 21.69 2.77 -17.35
C THR A 502 20.25 2.32 -17.54
N GLN A 503 20.07 1.20 -18.23
CA GLN A 503 18.77 0.54 -18.32
C GLN A 503 18.81 -0.70 -17.43
N PRO A 504 17.92 -0.82 -16.42
CA PRO A 504 17.83 -2.01 -15.58
C PRO A 504 17.51 -3.26 -16.40
N VAL A 505 17.88 -4.43 -15.87
CA VAL A 505 17.63 -5.74 -16.51
C VAL A 505 16.14 -6.09 -16.56
N VAL A 506 15.30 -5.41 -15.78
CA VAL A 506 13.84 -5.61 -15.75
C VAL A 506 13.17 -4.24 -15.72
N GLY A 507 12.31 -3.97 -16.71
CA GLY A 507 11.44 -2.79 -16.76
C GLY A 507 11.84 -1.73 -17.81
N PRO A 508 10.88 -0.89 -18.25
CA PRO A 508 11.06 0.12 -19.29
C PRO A 508 11.76 1.41 -18.80
N GLN A 509 12.15 1.47 -17.53
CA GLN A 509 12.64 2.68 -16.89
C GLN A 509 14.14 2.85 -17.10
N PHE A 510 14.62 4.09 -17.02
CA PHE A 510 16.03 4.42 -17.09
C PHE A 510 16.50 4.93 -15.73
N ALA A 511 17.69 4.53 -15.30
CA ALA A 511 18.28 5.00 -14.06
C ALA A 511 19.53 5.83 -14.37
N PHE A 512 19.85 6.81 -13.54
CA PHE A 512 21.16 7.45 -13.64
C PHE A 512 22.25 6.47 -13.22
N ALA A 513 23.34 6.41 -13.98
CA ALA A 513 24.49 5.57 -13.64
C ALA A 513 25.07 5.96 -12.26
N HIS A 514 24.91 7.22 -11.88
CA HIS A 514 25.30 7.72 -10.58
C HIS A 514 24.41 8.90 -10.14
N ASP A 515 24.11 9.00 -8.85
CA ASP A 515 23.23 10.02 -8.29
C ASP A 515 23.69 11.47 -8.53
N LEU A 516 24.99 11.75 -8.45
CA LEU A 516 25.54 13.05 -8.83
C LEU A 516 25.18 13.48 -10.28
N ILE A 517 24.98 12.54 -11.20
CA ILE A 517 24.54 12.86 -12.58
C ILE A 517 23.11 13.38 -12.57
N ARG A 518 22.23 12.73 -11.79
CA ARG A 518 20.86 13.18 -11.53
C ARG A 518 20.85 14.59 -10.94
N GLU A 519 21.67 14.86 -9.93
CA GLU A 519 21.76 16.17 -9.27
C GLU A 519 22.17 17.28 -10.26
N VAL A 520 23.15 17.02 -11.11
CA VAL A 520 23.59 17.98 -12.13
C VAL A 520 22.50 18.21 -13.18
N ALA A 521 21.90 17.14 -13.71
CA ALA A 521 20.79 17.25 -14.66
C ALA A 521 19.59 18.04 -14.09
N ALA A 522 19.20 17.78 -12.84
CA ALA A 522 18.12 18.51 -12.16
C ALA A 522 18.46 20.02 -11.97
N SER A 523 19.73 20.34 -11.73
CA SER A 523 20.21 21.72 -11.58
C SER A 523 20.25 22.49 -12.91
N GLY A 524 20.29 21.79 -14.05
CA GLY A 524 20.34 22.37 -15.39
C GLY A 524 19.08 23.13 -15.84
N LEU A 525 17.99 23.05 -15.07
CA LEU A 525 16.72 23.75 -15.32
C LEU A 525 16.61 25.03 -14.49
N ASN A 526 16.18 26.13 -15.13
CA ASN A 526 15.73 27.31 -14.40
C ASN A 526 14.36 27.07 -13.73
N ALA A 527 13.98 27.92 -12.77
CA ALA A 527 12.75 27.76 -11.99
C ALA A 527 11.47 27.65 -12.84
N GLY A 528 11.35 28.45 -13.91
CA GLY A 528 10.18 28.43 -14.79
C GLY A 528 10.04 27.13 -15.58
N ARG A 529 11.13 26.66 -16.20
CA ARG A 529 11.15 25.36 -16.93
C ARG A 529 10.90 24.19 -15.99
N ARG A 530 11.50 24.21 -14.79
CA ARG A 530 11.28 23.20 -13.76
C ARG A 530 9.80 23.12 -13.38
N ALA A 531 9.15 24.26 -13.10
CA ALA A 531 7.73 24.30 -12.75
C ALA A 531 6.82 23.79 -13.88
N LEU A 532 7.13 24.13 -15.15
CA LEU A 532 6.40 23.64 -16.31
C LEU A 532 6.48 22.11 -16.44
N LEU A 533 7.68 21.54 -16.30
CA LEU A 533 7.86 20.09 -16.37
C LEU A 533 7.16 19.38 -15.21
N HIS A 534 7.24 19.89 -13.98
CA HIS A 534 6.48 19.29 -12.87
C HIS A 534 4.98 19.34 -13.11
N ARG A 535 4.43 20.43 -13.67
CA ARG A 535 3.00 20.49 -14.02
C ARG A 535 2.62 19.47 -15.10
N ALA A 536 3.47 19.30 -16.12
CA ALA A 536 3.23 18.33 -17.18
C ALA A 536 3.27 16.88 -16.65
N PHE A 537 4.25 16.55 -15.79
CA PHE A 537 4.28 15.25 -15.10
C PHE A 537 3.04 15.04 -14.22
N ALA A 538 2.61 16.05 -13.45
CA ALA A 538 1.39 15.96 -12.65
C ALA A 538 0.16 15.65 -13.53
N GLN A 539 0.01 16.32 -14.67
CA GLN A 539 -1.09 16.07 -15.60
C GLN A 539 -1.03 14.65 -16.20
N ARG A 540 0.17 14.16 -16.51
CA ARG A 540 0.39 12.80 -17.01
C ARG A 540 0.04 11.74 -15.95
N LEU A 541 0.47 11.94 -14.71
CA LEU A 541 0.18 11.05 -13.58
C LEU A 541 -1.30 11.05 -13.18
N ALA A 542 -1.99 12.19 -13.30
CA ALA A 542 -3.43 12.26 -13.00
C ALA A 542 -4.28 11.36 -13.93
N ALA A 543 -3.76 10.98 -15.10
CA ALA A 543 -4.45 10.11 -16.05
C ALA A 543 -4.30 8.60 -15.75
N SER A 544 -3.31 8.17 -14.95
CA SER A 544 -3.12 6.74 -14.65
C SER A 544 -4.10 6.20 -13.61
N GLY A 545 -4.62 7.06 -12.72
CA GLY A 545 -5.56 6.68 -11.67
C GLY A 545 -4.98 5.81 -10.55
N GLU A 546 -3.68 5.55 -10.55
CA GLU A 546 -3.02 4.67 -9.58
C GLU A 546 -2.85 5.34 -8.20
N LEU A 547 -2.93 4.54 -7.14
CA LEU A 547 -2.77 4.99 -5.75
C LEU A 547 -1.37 5.58 -5.50
N GLU A 548 -0.34 4.90 -6.01
CA GLU A 548 1.08 5.33 -5.93
C GLU A 548 1.34 6.61 -6.72
N ALA A 549 0.60 6.84 -7.81
CA ALA A 549 0.67 8.08 -8.57
C ALA A 549 0.24 9.28 -7.72
N SER A 550 -0.57 9.10 -6.66
CA SER A 550 -1.09 10.22 -5.85
C SER A 550 -0.01 10.95 -5.03
N LEU A 551 1.00 10.25 -4.50
CA LEU A 551 2.11 10.92 -3.77
C LEU A 551 3.00 11.70 -4.72
N ARG A 552 3.40 11.07 -5.84
CA ARG A 552 4.20 11.68 -6.89
C ARG A 552 3.48 12.89 -7.48
N LEU A 553 2.18 12.75 -7.76
CA LEU A 553 1.29 13.82 -8.19
C LEU A 553 1.31 15.02 -7.22
N ALA A 554 1.20 14.76 -5.92
CA ALA A 554 1.24 15.82 -4.90
C ALA A 554 2.59 16.57 -4.89
N ARG A 555 3.71 15.83 -4.93
CA ARG A 555 5.07 16.40 -5.00
C ARG A 555 5.27 17.23 -6.26
N HIS A 556 4.78 16.76 -7.42
CA HIS A 556 4.82 17.51 -8.67
C HIS A 556 3.97 18.78 -8.64
N PHE A 557 2.74 18.75 -8.12
CA PHE A 557 1.95 19.97 -7.96
C PHE A 557 2.62 20.99 -7.03
N GLN A 558 3.17 20.52 -5.90
CA GLN A 558 3.88 21.38 -4.96
C GLN A 558 5.10 22.04 -5.63
N ALA A 559 5.91 21.26 -6.35
CA ALA A 559 7.09 21.78 -7.06
C ALA A 559 6.73 22.70 -8.24
N ALA A 560 5.53 22.55 -8.82
CA ALA A 560 4.98 23.46 -9.83
C ALA A 560 4.35 24.73 -9.24
N GLY A 561 4.23 24.84 -7.91
CA GLY A 561 3.59 25.96 -7.21
C GLY A 561 2.06 25.91 -7.19
N ASP A 562 1.43 24.82 -7.64
CA ASP A 562 -0.02 24.62 -7.51
C ASP A 562 -0.33 23.99 -6.14
N LEU A 563 -0.27 24.82 -5.10
CA LEU A 563 -0.33 24.35 -3.73
C LEU A 563 -1.70 23.77 -3.34
N LEU A 564 -2.80 24.23 -3.96
CA LEU A 564 -4.13 23.71 -3.65
C LEU A 564 -4.29 22.27 -4.17
N SER A 565 -3.93 22.04 -5.43
CA SER A 565 -3.93 20.69 -6.02
C SER A 565 -2.96 19.77 -5.29
N ALA A 566 -1.81 20.30 -4.84
CA ALA A 566 -0.86 19.57 -4.02
C ALA A 566 -1.49 19.11 -2.70
N SER A 567 -2.11 20.01 -1.93
CA SER A 567 -2.77 19.68 -0.65
C SER A 567 -3.86 18.62 -0.82
N GLN A 568 -4.65 18.70 -1.90
CA GLN A 568 -5.68 17.70 -2.19
C GLN A 568 -5.08 16.33 -2.55
N ALA A 569 -4.01 16.31 -3.37
CA ALA A 569 -3.31 15.08 -3.73
C ALA A 569 -2.59 14.46 -2.52
N TYR A 570 -1.99 15.27 -1.63
CA TYR A 570 -1.43 14.81 -0.36
C TYR A 570 -2.49 14.17 0.53
N CYS A 571 -3.67 14.77 0.64
CA CYS A 571 -4.77 14.18 1.41
C CYS A 571 -5.17 12.79 0.89
N LYS A 572 -5.30 12.64 -0.43
CA LYS A 572 -5.59 11.34 -1.07
C LYS A 572 -4.48 10.32 -0.80
N SER A 573 -3.23 10.75 -0.95
CA SER A 573 -2.05 9.91 -0.70
C SER A 573 -1.88 9.51 0.77
N ALA A 574 -2.24 10.38 1.71
CA ALA A 574 -2.23 10.08 3.13
C ALA A 574 -3.32 9.08 3.51
N HIS A 575 -4.52 9.21 2.91
CA HIS A 575 -5.61 8.26 3.12
C HIS A 575 -5.22 6.85 2.62
N ALA A 576 -4.63 6.79 1.43
CA ALA A 576 -4.04 5.57 0.87
C ALA A 576 -2.97 4.93 1.77
N ALA A 577 -2.11 5.73 2.41
CA ALA A 577 -1.14 5.22 3.38
C ALA A 577 -1.83 4.61 4.61
N LEU A 578 -2.87 5.25 5.13
CA LEU A 578 -3.64 4.72 6.25
C LEU A 578 -4.36 3.41 5.93
N GLU A 579 -4.88 3.26 4.71
CA GLU A 579 -5.45 1.99 4.26
C GLU A 579 -4.45 0.84 4.29
N LEU A 580 -3.15 1.14 4.18
CA LEU A 580 -2.05 0.21 4.29
C LEU A 580 -1.47 0.14 5.70
N ASN A 581 -2.10 0.74 6.72
CA ASN A 581 -1.56 0.88 8.08
C ASN A 581 -0.21 1.63 8.18
N ALA A 582 0.18 2.39 7.16
CA ALA A 582 1.37 3.23 7.16
C ALA A 582 1.06 4.61 7.78
N ALA A 583 0.91 4.62 9.10
CA ALA A 583 0.44 5.80 9.82
C ALA A 583 1.51 6.91 9.91
N GLN A 584 2.79 6.58 9.92
CA GLN A 584 3.87 7.58 9.96
C GLN A 584 3.94 8.33 8.62
N ASP A 585 3.88 7.60 7.50
CA ASP A 585 3.76 8.15 6.16
C ASP A 585 2.51 9.04 6.01
N ALA A 586 1.38 8.61 6.54
CA ALA A 586 0.15 9.38 6.48
C ALA A 586 0.28 10.75 7.17
N ILE A 587 0.93 10.81 8.34
CA ILE A 587 1.21 12.08 9.04
C ILE A 587 2.13 12.96 8.20
N GLU A 588 3.25 12.43 7.71
CA GLU A 588 4.23 13.21 6.92
C GLU A 588 3.59 13.80 5.65
N ARG A 589 2.75 13.01 4.97
CA ARG A 589 1.99 13.46 3.81
C ARG A 589 0.95 14.52 4.18
N CYS A 590 0.25 14.35 5.31
CA CYS A 590 -0.69 15.35 5.80
C CYS A 590 0.02 16.67 6.14
N ASP A 591 1.15 16.62 6.84
CA ASP A 591 1.93 17.78 7.24
C ASP A 591 2.47 18.55 6.02
N ALA A 592 2.95 17.83 4.99
CA ALA A 592 3.33 18.44 3.72
C ALA A 592 2.15 19.16 3.05
N GLY A 593 0.98 18.50 3.01
CA GLY A 593 -0.26 19.09 2.48
C GLY A 593 -0.75 20.31 3.27
N ILE A 594 -0.67 20.28 4.59
CA ILE A 594 -1.03 21.39 5.49
C ILE A 594 -0.09 22.57 5.24
N ALA A 595 1.23 22.34 5.24
CA ALA A 595 2.22 23.38 4.98
C ALA A 595 2.08 24.01 3.58
N ALA A 596 1.59 23.25 2.59
CA ALA A 596 1.24 23.78 1.27
C ALA A 596 -0.02 24.67 1.33
N ALA A 597 -1.08 24.22 1.99
CA ALA A 597 -2.34 24.96 2.12
C ALA A 597 -2.20 26.23 2.98
N GLU A 598 -1.30 26.24 3.96
CA GLU A 598 -1.05 27.40 4.83
C GLU A 598 -0.39 28.58 4.12
N LYS A 599 0.31 28.33 3.01
CA LYS A 599 0.91 29.39 2.17
C LYS A 599 -0.11 30.08 1.26
N LEU A 600 -1.31 29.53 1.11
CA LEU A 600 -2.38 30.09 0.31
C LEU A 600 -3.20 31.11 1.11
N GLU A 601 -3.81 32.06 0.40
CA GLU A 601 -4.81 32.95 0.99
C GLU A 601 -6.03 32.15 1.49
N ARG A 602 -6.64 32.64 2.57
CA ARG A 602 -7.82 31.99 3.18
C ARG A 602 -9.00 32.04 2.22
N THR A 603 -9.44 30.85 1.79
CA THR A 603 -10.58 30.63 0.91
C THR A 603 -11.28 29.34 1.32
N PRO A 604 -12.60 29.19 1.06
CA PRO A 604 -13.32 27.96 1.41
C PRO A 604 -12.69 26.66 0.87
N PRO A 605 -12.19 26.59 -0.39
CA PRO A 605 -11.52 25.39 -0.89
C PRO A 605 -10.22 25.04 -0.14
N ARG A 606 -9.46 26.05 0.30
CA ARG A 606 -8.25 25.86 1.12
C ARG A 606 -8.60 25.33 2.51
N ASP A 607 -9.59 25.93 3.16
CA ASP A 607 -10.04 25.52 4.50
C ASP A 607 -10.66 24.11 4.47
N LEU A 608 -11.38 23.76 3.41
CA LEU A 608 -11.89 22.41 3.19
C LEU A 608 -10.75 21.39 3.01
N ALA A 609 -9.69 21.74 2.26
CA ALA A 609 -8.52 20.89 2.11
C ALA A 609 -7.80 20.68 3.46
N LEU A 610 -7.65 21.74 4.26
CA LEU A 610 -7.09 21.66 5.61
C LEU A 610 -7.93 20.77 6.53
N ALA A 611 -9.26 20.93 6.52
CA ALA A 611 -10.15 20.09 7.32
C ALA A 611 -9.89 18.60 7.05
N LYS A 612 -9.87 18.20 5.77
CA LYS A 612 -9.65 16.79 5.38
C LYS A 612 -8.26 16.28 5.74
N LEU A 613 -7.22 17.11 5.58
CA LEU A 613 -5.85 16.79 5.97
C LEU A 613 -5.75 16.59 7.49
N TYR A 614 -6.34 17.48 8.28
CA TYR A 614 -6.34 17.37 9.74
C TYR A 614 -7.14 16.16 10.24
N ARG A 615 -8.28 15.82 9.63
CA ARG A 615 -9.02 14.58 9.94
C ARG A 615 -8.16 13.34 9.70
N THR A 616 -7.53 13.27 8.53
CA THR A 616 -6.65 12.15 8.15
C THR A 616 -5.45 12.07 9.10
N SER A 617 -4.83 13.21 9.43
CA SER A 617 -3.72 13.30 10.38
C SER A 617 -4.12 12.87 11.80
N ALA A 618 -5.34 13.21 12.26
CA ALA A 618 -5.85 12.80 13.56
C ALA A 618 -6.05 11.28 13.64
N GLN A 619 -6.58 10.66 12.58
CA GLN A 619 -6.70 9.20 12.47
C GLN A 619 -5.32 8.53 12.49
N ALA A 620 -4.35 9.08 11.76
CA ALA A 620 -2.97 8.57 11.75
C ALA A 620 -2.31 8.64 13.14
N ALA A 621 -2.45 9.78 13.84
CA ALA A 621 -1.94 9.96 15.19
C ALA A 621 -2.56 8.95 16.18
N MET A 622 -3.85 8.63 16.04
CA MET A 622 -4.47 7.55 16.81
C MET A 622 -3.87 6.17 16.53
N SER A 623 -3.64 5.84 15.26
CA SER A 623 -3.04 4.56 14.86
C SER A 623 -1.62 4.36 15.41
N LEU A 624 -0.90 5.45 15.67
CA LEU A 624 0.40 5.45 16.35
C LEU A 624 0.32 5.41 17.89
N GLY A 625 -0.89 5.42 18.45
CA GLY A 625 -1.11 5.45 19.90
C GLY A 625 -0.80 6.79 20.55
N ASN A 626 -0.93 7.92 19.81
CA ASN A 626 -0.73 9.27 20.33
C ASN A 626 -2.07 10.04 20.44
N PRO A 627 -2.89 9.77 21.47
CA PRO A 627 -4.23 10.35 21.59
C PRO A 627 -4.20 11.87 21.82
N GLY A 628 -3.17 12.41 22.48
CA GLY A 628 -3.04 13.84 22.72
C GLY A 628 -2.89 14.64 21.41
N GLU A 629 -1.99 14.20 20.53
CA GLU A 629 -1.83 14.83 19.21
C GLU A 629 -3.06 14.58 18.33
N ALA A 630 -3.66 13.39 18.39
CA ALA A 630 -4.87 13.09 17.63
C ALA A 630 -6.05 14.03 17.97
N ILE A 631 -6.30 14.29 19.26
CA ILE A 631 -7.35 15.23 19.70
C ILE A 631 -7.04 16.64 19.20
N LYS A 632 -5.78 17.07 19.31
CA LYS A 632 -5.35 18.40 18.83
C LYS A 632 -5.63 18.55 17.33
N ARG A 633 -5.19 17.58 16.51
CA ARG A 633 -5.42 17.58 15.04
C ARG A 633 -6.92 17.51 14.71
N ALA A 634 -7.71 16.72 15.44
CA ALA A 634 -9.15 16.65 15.22
C ALA A 634 -9.87 17.97 15.53
N ARG A 635 -9.45 18.72 16.55
CA ARG A 635 -9.98 20.06 16.84
C ARG A 635 -9.60 21.08 15.75
N GLU A 636 -8.39 20.99 15.21
CA GLU A 636 -7.96 21.79 14.06
C GLU A 636 -8.82 21.47 12.82
N ALA A 637 -9.19 20.20 12.62
CA ALA A 637 -10.10 19.78 11.56
C ALA A 637 -11.49 20.41 11.69
N VAL A 638 -12.10 20.36 12.87
CA VAL A 638 -13.40 20.99 13.14
C VAL A 638 -13.35 22.50 12.88
N THR A 639 -12.25 23.15 13.32
CA THR A 639 -12.05 24.58 13.10
C THR A 639 -11.96 24.93 11.62
N ALA A 640 -11.18 24.17 10.85
CA ALA A 640 -11.02 24.37 9.41
C ALA A 640 -12.33 24.08 8.65
N ALA A 641 -13.07 23.04 9.02
CA ALA A 641 -14.35 22.70 8.40
C ALA A 641 -15.41 23.80 8.61
N ARG A 642 -15.49 24.34 9.83
CA ARG A 642 -16.36 25.49 10.14
C ARG A 642 -15.96 26.73 9.34
N ALA A 643 -14.66 27.01 9.21
CA ALA A 643 -14.15 28.12 8.40
C ALA A 643 -14.47 27.98 6.91
N ALA A 644 -14.48 26.75 6.38
CA ALA A 644 -14.89 26.46 5.01
C ALA A 644 -16.40 26.69 4.77
N GLY A 645 -17.21 26.75 5.83
CA GLY A 645 -18.66 26.88 5.73
C GLY A 645 -19.37 25.60 5.27
N ASP A 646 -18.67 24.45 5.29
CA ASP A 646 -19.22 23.15 4.91
C ASP A 646 -19.80 22.45 6.16
N ILE A 647 -21.13 22.42 6.25
CA ILE A 647 -21.86 21.86 7.40
C ILE A 647 -21.64 20.35 7.49
N HIS A 648 -21.62 19.65 6.35
CA HIS A 648 -21.42 18.22 6.31
C HIS A 648 -20.00 17.86 6.78
N GLU A 649 -18.97 18.54 6.27
CA GLU A 649 -17.58 18.31 6.70
C GLU A 649 -17.38 18.70 8.17
N SER A 650 -18.04 19.77 8.64
CA SER A 650 -17.99 20.16 10.06
C SER A 650 -18.53 19.06 10.96
N SER A 651 -19.69 18.50 10.59
CA SER A 651 -20.32 17.42 11.33
C SER A 651 -19.48 16.14 11.30
N ALA A 652 -18.86 15.82 10.15
CA ALA A 652 -17.98 14.66 10.01
C ALA A 652 -16.69 14.81 10.84
N ALA A 653 -16.09 16.00 10.88
CA ALA A 653 -14.93 16.28 11.73
C ALA A 653 -15.26 16.17 13.22
N MET A 654 -16.45 16.63 13.65
CA MET A 654 -16.90 16.49 15.04
C MET A 654 -17.18 15.05 15.42
N LEU A 655 -17.76 14.26 14.51
CA LEU A 655 -17.92 12.83 14.71
C LEU A 655 -16.56 12.14 14.93
N ASP A 656 -15.58 12.40 14.05
CA ASP A 656 -14.23 11.85 14.19
C ASP A 656 -13.58 12.24 15.52
N LEU A 657 -13.71 13.51 15.94
CA LEU A 657 -13.22 13.98 17.24
C LEU A 657 -13.85 13.20 18.40
N SER A 658 -15.16 13.01 18.40
CA SER A 658 -15.85 12.25 19.45
C SER A 658 -15.38 10.79 19.53
N VAL A 659 -15.09 10.16 18.39
CA VAL A 659 -14.55 8.79 18.36
C VAL A 659 -13.16 8.74 18.99
N ILE A 660 -12.31 9.72 18.67
CA ILE A 660 -10.96 9.85 19.22
C ILE A 660 -11.00 10.08 20.73
N GLU A 661 -11.84 10.99 21.20
CA GLU A 661 -12.04 11.27 22.63
C GLU A 661 -12.54 10.03 23.38
N GLY A 662 -13.48 9.28 22.80
CA GLY A 662 -13.99 8.03 23.37
C GLY A 662 -12.94 6.90 23.46
N ALA A 663 -11.92 6.91 22.60
CA ALA A 663 -10.78 6.00 22.63
C ALA A 663 -9.67 6.48 23.59
N ALA A 664 -9.47 7.79 23.70
CA ALA A 664 -8.58 8.45 24.66
C ALA A 664 -9.15 8.50 26.09
N PHE A 665 -10.39 8.05 26.28
CA PHE A 665 -11.11 8.03 27.56
C PHE A 665 -11.53 9.43 28.07
N HIS A 666 -11.76 10.39 27.17
CA HIS A 666 -12.34 11.70 27.46
C HIS A 666 -13.87 11.67 27.26
N ILE A 667 -14.57 10.98 28.15
CA ILE A 667 -15.97 10.56 27.93
C ILE A 667 -16.97 11.74 27.96
N SER A 668 -16.73 12.74 28.81
CA SER A 668 -17.60 13.92 28.91
C SER A 668 -17.53 14.79 27.64
N GLU A 669 -16.31 15.00 27.13
CA GLU A 669 -16.08 15.69 25.86
C GLU A 669 -16.69 14.92 24.70
N GLN A 670 -16.51 13.59 24.65
CA GLN A 670 -17.14 12.73 23.66
C GLN A 670 -18.67 12.92 23.63
N GLU A 671 -19.34 12.92 24.79
CA GLU A 671 -20.79 13.09 24.87
C GLU A 671 -21.24 14.43 24.27
N SER A 672 -20.55 15.51 24.65
CA SER A 672 -20.82 16.87 24.17
C SER A 672 -20.64 16.99 22.65
N ASP A 673 -19.49 16.55 22.15
CA ASP A 673 -19.10 16.73 20.75
C ASP A 673 -19.89 15.79 19.83
N ALA A 674 -20.22 14.56 20.27
CA ALA A 674 -21.14 13.67 19.56
C ALA A 674 -22.57 14.24 19.50
N ALA A 675 -23.04 14.90 20.57
CA ALA A 675 -24.33 15.57 20.57
C ALA A 675 -24.35 16.75 19.57
N GLU A 676 -23.26 17.50 19.44
CA GLU A 676 -23.14 18.57 18.46
C GLU A 676 -23.06 18.05 17.02
N ALA A 677 -22.30 16.98 16.79
CA ALA A 677 -22.26 16.28 15.51
C ALA A 677 -23.67 15.81 15.10
N ALA A 678 -24.43 15.16 16.00
CA ALA A 678 -25.79 14.72 15.70
C ALA A 678 -26.71 15.90 15.31
N ARG A 679 -26.69 16.99 16.08
CA ARG A 679 -27.48 18.20 15.75
C ARG A 679 -27.11 18.78 14.39
N THR A 680 -25.82 18.85 14.08
CA THR A 680 -25.31 19.44 12.83
C THR A 680 -25.67 18.56 11.63
N ALA A 681 -25.58 17.23 11.78
CA ALA A 681 -26.01 16.25 10.79
C ALA A 681 -27.51 16.34 10.47
N THR A 682 -28.36 16.56 11.50
CA THR A 682 -29.79 16.81 11.30
C THR A 682 -30.02 18.05 10.45
N VAL A 683 -29.26 19.14 10.68
CA VAL A 683 -29.36 20.37 9.89
C VAL A 683 -28.92 20.15 8.43
N SER A 684 -27.87 19.36 8.19
CA SER A 684 -27.45 19.02 6.82
C SER A 684 -28.34 17.97 6.14
N GLY A 685 -29.26 17.34 6.86
CA GLY A 685 -30.11 16.25 6.35
C GLY A 685 -29.35 14.93 6.12
N ASP A 686 -28.19 14.75 6.77
CA ASP A 686 -27.39 13.53 6.65
C ASP A 686 -27.76 12.55 7.76
N ALA A 687 -28.76 11.71 7.48
CA ALA A 687 -29.27 10.73 8.42
C ALA A 687 -28.25 9.62 8.77
N ALA A 688 -27.29 9.34 7.89
CA ALA A 688 -26.24 8.34 8.16
C ALA A 688 -25.24 8.90 9.19
N LEU A 689 -24.80 10.13 9.00
CA LEU A 689 -23.91 10.82 9.93
C LEU A 689 -24.58 11.07 11.28
N GLU A 690 -25.87 11.43 11.28
CA GLU A 690 -26.67 11.60 12.49
C GLU A 690 -26.75 10.29 13.29
N ALA A 691 -27.05 9.17 12.62
CA ALA A 691 -27.10 7.86 13.26
C ALA A 691 -25.75 7.49 13.90
N LEU A 692 -24.63 7.70 13.20
CA LEU A 692 -23.29 7.42 13.74
C LEU A 692 -22.93 8.30 14.93
N ALA A 693 -23.29 9.59 14.89
CA ALA A 693 -23.09 10.51 16.01
C ALA A 693 -23.92 10.10 17.24
N LEU A 694 -25.16 9.65 17.03
CA LEU A 694 -25.99 9.10 18.10
C LEU A 694 -25.41 7.80 18.68
N VAL A 695 -24.78 6.93 17.88
CA VAL A 695 -24.05 5.76 18.41
C VAL A 695 -22.90 6.20 19.33
N GLN A 696 -22.12 7.22 18.93
CA GLN A 696 -21.03 7.72 19.77
C GLN A 696 -21.54 8.37 21.06
N ARG A 697 -22.63 9.15 20.98
CA ARG A 697 -23.26 9.74 22.16
C ARG A 697 -23.84 8.66 23.08
N ALA A 698 -24.50 7.64 22.53
CA ALA A 698 -25.00 6.49 23.30
C ALA A 698 -23.86 5.79 24.05
N SER A 699 -22.73 5.58 23.37
CA SER A 699 -21.54 4.98 23.99
C SER A 699 -20.94 5.84 25.10
N ALA A 700 -21.01 7.17 25.00
CA ALA A 700 -20.55 8.08 26.05
C ALA A 700 -21.54 8.10 27.22
N ALA A 701 -22.83 8.33 26.93
CA ALA A 701 -23.93 8.30 27.89
C ALA A 701 -23.95 7.01 28.71
N ARG A 702 -23.74 5.85 28.06
CA ARG A 702 -23.63 4.56 28.76
C ARG A 702 -22.50 4.51 29.76
N ARG A 703 -21.33 5.02 29.41
CA ARG A 703 -20.14 5.07 30.29
C ARG A 703 -20.28 6.11 31.40
N LEU A 704 -21.10 7.14 31.21
CA LEU A 704 -21.45 8.13 32.23
C LEU A 704 -22.62 7.67 33.12
N GLY A 705 -23.27 6.56 32.79
CA GLY A 705 -24.43 6.03 33.53
C GLY A 705 -25.77 6.68 33.16
N HIS A 706 -25.82 7.50 32.11
CA HIS A 706 -27.01 8.16 31.57
C HIS A 706 -27.88 7.15 30.80
N ARG A 707 -28.63 6.34 31.54
CA ARG A 707 -29.35 5.17 30.99
C ARG A 707 -30.42 5.52 29.96
N GLU A 708 -31.24 6.52 30.25
CA GLU A 708 -32.40 6.84 29.39
C GLU A 708 -31.93 7.42 28.07
N GLU A 709 -30.94 8.32 28.13
CA GLU A 709 -30.26 8.94 27.00
C GLU A 709 -29.59 7.88 26.12
N ALA A 710 -28.78 7.00 26.70
CA ALA A 710 -28.09 5.95 25.93
C ALA A 710 -29.06 5.03 25.17
N LEU A 711 -30.14 4.59 25.82
CA LEU A 711 -31.12 3.71 25.19
C LEU A 711 -31.99 4.46 24.16
N ALA A 712 -32.28 5.74 24.38
CA ALA A 712 -33.01 6.58 23.41
C ALA A 712 -32.17 6.83 22.16
N ASP A 713 -30.88 7.08 22.32
CA ASP A 713 -29.93 7.28 21.23
C ASP A 713 -29.72 6.01 20.43
N CYS A 714 -29.59 4.85 21.07
CA CYS A 714 -29.51 3.56 20.37
C CYS A 714 -30.74 3.31 19.50
N ARG A 715 -31.96 3.56 20.01
CA ARG A 715 -33.20 3.42 19.23
C ARG A 715 -33.25 4.39 18.06
N SER A 716 -32.92 5.66 18.30
CA SER A 716 -32.94 6.70 17.27
C SER A 716 -31.91 6.42 16.16
N ALA A 717 -30.70 6.02 16.55
CA ALA A 717 -29.66 5.60 15.62
C ALA A 717 -30.10 4.38 14.79
N HIS A 718 -30.71 3.38 15.43
CA HIS A 718 -31.22 2.20 14.73
C HIS A 718 -32.32 2.55 13.71
N ASP A 719 -33.30 3.37 14.10
CA ASP A 719 -34.39 3.80 13.22
C ASP A 719 -33.88 4.61 12.03
N LEU A 720 -32.93 5.52 12.26
CA LEU A 720 -32.28 6.28 11.19
C LEU A 720 -31.48 5.37 10.26
N ALA A 721 -30.72 4.43 10.82
CA ALA A 721 -29.92 3.48 10.05
C ALA A 721 -30.79 2.56 9.17
N GLN A 722 -31.95 2.13 9.67
CA GLN A 722 -32.94 1.38 8.88
C GLN A 722 -33.46 2.21 7.70
N ARG A 723 -33.82 3.48 7.92
CA ARG A 723 -34.31 4.38 6.86
C ARG A 723 -33.27 4.65 5.77
N CYS A 724 -31.99 4.66 6.14
CA CYS A 724 -30.88 4.86 5.21
C CYS A 724 -30.47 3.58 4.48
N GLU A 725 -31.04 2.42 4.82
CA GLU A 725 -30.71 1.10 4.25
C GLU A 725 -29.20 0.75 4.36
N ARG A 726 -28.55 1.21 5.44
CA ARG A 726 -27.10 1.05 5.67
C ARG A 726 -26.82 -0.07 6.68
N PRO A 727 -26.51 -1.31 6.24
CA PRO A 727 -26.34 -2.46 7.14
C PRO A 727 -25.18 -2.30 8.11
N ASP A 728 -24.15 -1.54 7.74
CA ASP A 728 -23.00 -1.20 8.56
C ASP A 728 -23.39 -0.34 9.78
N ILE A 729 -24.22 0.68 9.56
CA ILE A 729 -24.70 1.57 10.63
C ILE A 729 -25.74 0.84 11.50
N ILE A 730 -26.59 0.00 10.89
CA ILE A 730 -27.53 -0.86 11.64
C ILE A 730 -26.76 -1.78 12.58
N ALA A 731 -25.67 -2.40 12.10
CA ALA A 731 -24.82 -3.27 12.91
C ALA A 731 -24.15 -2.50 14.06
N ALA A 732 -23.59 -1.32 13.80
CA ALA A 732 -22.98 -0.48 14.83
C ALA A 732 -23.98 -0.04 15.91
N ALA A 733 -25.18 0.40 15.50
CA ALA A 733 -26.23 0.79 16.44
C ALA A 733 -26.70 -0.38 17.31
N LEU A 734 -26.91 -1.56 16.71
CA LEU A 734 -27.32 -2.75 17.45
C LEU A 734 -26.21 -3.32 18.33
N GLU A 735 -24.95 -3.20 17.94
CA GLU A 735 -23.82 -3.55 18.81
C GLU A 735 -23.80 -2.68 20.06
N GLU A 736 -23.91 -1.36 19.92
CA GLU A 736 -23.98 -0.46 21.07
C GLU A 736 -25.24 -0.72 21.90
N PHE A 737 -26.35 -1.09 21.26
CA PHE A 737 -27.58 -1.44 21.97
C PHE A 737 -27.45 -2.71 22.80
N VAL A 738 -26.73 -3.72 22.29
CA VAL A 738 -26.34 -4.92 23.05
C VAL A 738 -25.49 -4.53 24.25
N ARG A 739 -24.47 -3.68 24.05
CA ARG A 739 -23.59 -3.19 25.15
C ARG A 739 -24.37 -2.42 26.20
N ALA A 740 -25.26 -1.52 25.79
CA ALA A 740 -26.17 -0.78 26.67
C ALA A 740 -27.06 -1.72 27.49
N HIS A 741 -27.75 -2.65 26.84
CA HIS A 741 -28.59 -3.62 27.54
C HIS A 741 -27.78 -4.53 28.47
N MET A 742 -26.55 -4.91 28.11
CA MET A 742 -25.64 -5.64 29.00
C MET A 742 -25.25 -4.81 30.24
N THR A 743 -24.86 -3.54 30.06
CA THR A 743 -24.49 -2.63 31.16
C THR A 743 -25.60 -2.53 32.21
N TRP A 744 -26.86 -2.46 31.80
CA TRP A 744 -28.02 -2.41 32.72
C TRP A 744 -28.79 -3.73 32.86
N TRP A 745 -28.17 -4.87 32.53
CA TRP A 745 -28.67 -6.21 32.86
C TRP A 745 -30.05 -6.55 32.26
N SER A 746 -30.32 -5.98 31.09
CA SER A 746 -31.51 -6.23 30.27
C SER A 746 -31.18 -7.31 29.23
N PHE A 747 -30.89 -8.52 29.72
CA PHE A 747 -30.30 -9.58 28.89
C PHE A 747 -31.23 -10.13 27.81
N SER A 748 -32.54 -10.11 28.03
CA SER A 748 -33.52 -10.55 27.03
C SER A 748 -33.48 -9.62 25.82
N GLU A 749 -33.47 -8.31 26.07
CA GLU A 749 -33.37 -7.25 25.08
C GLU A 749 -31.99 -7.24 24.40
N ALA A 750 -30.91 -7.51 25.16
CA ALA A 750 -29.57 -7.70 24.61
C ALA A 750 -29.53 -8.88 23.64
N MET A 751 -30.17 -10.01 23.97
CA MET A 751 -30.24 -11.19 23.11
C MET A 751 -31.03 -10.93 21.82
N GLU A 752 -32.14 -10.21 21.91
CA GLU A 752 -32.95 -9.83 20.75
C GLU A 752 -32.18 -8.89 19.83
N SER A 753 -31.55 -7.85 20.39
CA SER A 753 -30.71 -6.90 19.65
C SER A 753 -29.52 -7.62 18.98
N ALA A 754 -28.88 -8.55 19.70
CA ALA A 754 -27.79 -9.36 19.17
C ALA A 754 -28.20 -10.26 18.00
N ARG A 755 -29.39 -10.87 18.07
CA ARG A 755 -29.94 -11.69 16.99
C ARG A 755 -30.22 -10.84 15.75
N SER A 756 -30.91 -9.70 15.94
CA SER A 756 -31.21 -8.78 14.83
C SER A 756 -29.95 -8.16 14.21
N GLY A 757 -28.92 -7.91 15.02
CA GLY A 757 -27.69 -7.29 14.57
C GLY A 757 -26.82 -8.20 13.70
N LEU A 758 -26.89 -9.52 13.92
CA LEU A 758 -25.96 -10.46 13.27
C LEU A 758 -26.15 -10.53 11.76
N ASP A 759 -27.39 -10.49 11.30
CA ASP A 759 -27.69 -10.48 9.87
C ASP A 759 -27.25 -9.17 9.21
N ALA A 760 -27.43 -8.04 9.89
CA ALA A 760 -26.93 -6.74 9.41
C ALA A 760 -25.40 -6.73 9.35
N ALA A 761 -24.74 -7.23 10.40
CA ALA A 761 -23.28 -7.30 10.50
C ALA A 761 -22.68 -8.18 9.39
N ARG A 762 -23.26 -9.36 9.12
CA ARG A 762 -22.84 -10.22 8.00
C ARG A 762 -22.97 -9.56 6.64
N ARG A 763 -24.07 -8.82 6.41
CA ARG A 763 -24.26 -8.04 5.17
C ARG A 763 -23.27 -6.87 5.05
N SER A 764 -22.83 -6.32 6.17
CA SER A 764 -21.83 -5.25 6.20
C SER A 764 -20.41 -5.75 5.94
N GLY A 765 -20.08 -6.97 6.37
CA GLY A 765 -18.79 -7.60 6.13
C GLY A 765 -18.12 -8.15 7.40
N PRO A 766 -16.96 -8.81 7.25
CA PRO A 766 -16.41 -9.66 8.30
C PRO A 766 -15.95 -8.89 9.56
N SER A 767 -15.51 -7.63 9.44
CA SER A 767 -15.13 -6.79 10.59
C SER A 767 -16.34 -6.42 11.46
N ALA A 768 -17.48 -6.07 10.85
CA ALA A 768 -18.72 -5.80 11.57
C ALA A 768 -19.26 -7.08 12.23
N GLU A 769 -19.19 -8.21 11.53
CA GLU A 769 -19.54 -9.51 12.10
C GLU A 769 -18.67 -9.86 13.32
N ALA A 770 -17.35 -9.68 13.23
CA ALA A 770 -16.44 -9.93 14.33
C ALA A 770 -16.74 -9.06 15.55
N ALA A 771 -16.94 -7.75 15.36
CA ALA A 771 -17.24 -6.81 16.45
C ALA A 771 -18.53 -7.21 17.21
N LEU A 772 -19.61 -7.51 16.48
CA LEU A 772 -20.86 -7.93 17.10
C LEU A 772 -20.73 -9.31 17.78
N ARG A 773 -20.00 -10.25 17.20
CA ARG A 773 -19.76 -11.56 17.81
C ARG A 773 -18.97 -11.46 19.11
N ILE A 774 -18.01 -10.55 19.20
CA ILE A 774 -17.29 -10.27 20.44
C ILE A 774 -18.24 -9.68 21.49
N ALA A 775 -19.15 -8.78 21.12
CA ALA A 775 -20.19 -8.28 22.04
C ALA A 775 -21.10 -9.43 22.53
N ARG A 776 -21.50 -10.35 21.63
CA ARG A 776 -22.26 -11.55 21.97
C ARG A 776 -21.50 -12.52 22.86
N ALA A 777 -20.19 -12.67 22.67
CA ALA A 777 -19.34 -13.45 23.55
C ALA A 777 -19.32 -12.85 24.97
N GLY A 778 -19.26 -11.52 25.09
CA GLY A 778 -19.43 -10.82 26.36
C GLY A 778 -20.78 -11.12 27.03
N LEU A 779 -21.87 -11.12 26.27
CA LEU A 779 -23.20 -11.49 26.77
C LEU A 779 -23.22 -12.94 27.28
N TRP A 780 -22.66 -13.90 26.52
CA TRP A 780 -22.58 -15.30 26.95
C TRP A 780 -21.70 -15.51 28.17
N TYR A 781 -20.58 -14.79 28.25
CA TYR A 781 -19.72 -14.78 29.42
C TYR A 781 -20.47 -14.31 30.67
N LEU A 782 -21.26 -13.22 30.57
CA LEU A 782 -22.08 -12.73 31.68
C LEU A 782 -23.18 -13.73 32.12
N LEU A 783 -23.63 -14.59 31.21
CA LEU A 783 -24.58 -15.66 31.47
C LEU A 783 -23.93 -16.99 31.94
N GLU A 784 -22.60 -17.01 32.16
CA GLU A 784 -21.79 -18.20 32.50
C GLU A 784 -21.87 -19.33 31.46
N ARG A 785 -22.17 -19.00 30.21
CA ARG A 785 -22.22 -19.91 29.06
C ARG A 785 -20.90 -19.87 28.30
N LEU A 786 -19.86 -20.42 28.92
CA LEU A 786 -18.48 -20.27 28.46
C LEU A 786 -18.21 -20.97 27.12
N ASP A 787 -18.88 -22.08 26.81
CA ASP A 787 -18.72 -22.80 25.53
C ASP A 787 -19.24 -21.98 24.36
N GLU A 788 -20.39 -21.33 24.54
CA GLU A 788 -21.00 -20.43 23.57
C GLU A 788 -20.20 -19.15 23.42
N ALA A 789 -19.69 -18.59 24.53
CA ALA A 789 -18.79 -17.46 24.50
C ALA A 789 -17.51 -17.77 23.69
N GLN A 790 -16.89 -18.93 23.94
CA GLN A 790 -15.69 -19.35 23.20
C GLN A 790 -15.99 -19.63 21.72
N ALA A 791 -17.16 -20.19 21.40
CA ALA A 791 -17.59 -20.39 20.02
C ALA A 791 -17.73 -19.07 19.26
N GLU A 792 -18.37 -18.05 19.86
CA GLU A 792 -18.49 -16.72 19.25
C GLU A 792 -17.12 -16.06 19.02
N ILE A 793 -16.19 -16.15 19.98
CA ILE A 793 -14.82 -15.63 19.83
C ILE A 793 -14.09 -16.34 18.69
N ARG A 794 -14.16 -17.68 18.59
CA ARG A 794 -13.51 -18.41 17.49
C ARG A 794 -14.05 -17.97 16.13
N THR A 795 -15.36 -17.82 15.99
CA THR A 795 -15.95 -17.35 14.73
C THR A 795 -15.59 -15.90 14.44
N ALA A 796 -15.51 -15.04 15.46
CA ALA A 796 -15.05 -13.66 15.31
C ALA A 796 -13.61 -13.61 14.77
N MET A 797 -12.69 -14.41 15.32
CA MET A 797 -11.29 -14.46 14.85
C MET A 797 -11.19 -14.94 13.39
N LEU A 798 -11.98 -15.92 12.97
CA LEU A 798 -12.01 -16.37 11.57
C LEU A 798 -12.50 -15.27 10.63
N ALA A 799 -13.57 -14.56 11.01
CA ALA A 799 -14.07 -13.43 10.23
C ALA A 799 -13.03 -12.30 10.12
N MET A 800 -12.21 -12.10 11.16
CA MET A 800 -11.13 -11.12 11.12
C MET A 800 -9.99 -11.51 10.17
N ASP A 801 -9.61 -12.78 10.13
CA ASP A 801 -8.60 -13.26 9.19
C ASP A 801 -9.13 -13.14 7.75
N GLU A 802 -10.42 -13.38 7.51
CA GLU A 802 -11.08 -13.11 6.24
C GLU A 802 -11.13 -11.60 5.89
N ALA A 803 -11.37 -10.73 6.88
CA ALA A 803 -11.32 -9.28 6.70
C ALA A 803 -9.92 -8.81 6.29
N ALA A 804 -8.86 -9.32 6.91
CA ALA A 804 -7.49 -8.96 6.58
C ALA A 804 -7.16 -9.23 5.10
N VAL A 805 -7.73 -10.31 4.53
CA VAL A 805 -7.57 -10.68 3.12
C VAL A 805 -8.46 -9.86 2.19
N ARG A 806 -9.72 -9.62 2.58
CA ARG A 806 -10.73 -9.02 1.67
C ARG A 806 -10.87 -7.51 1.74
N GLN A 807 -10.53 -6.86 2.85
CA GLN A 807 -10.74 -5.42 2.99
C GLN A 807 -9.70 -4.61 2.22
N ARG A 808 -10.15 -4.00 1.13
CA ARG A 808 -9.51 -2.84 0.48
C ARG A 808 -10.33 -1.61 0.83
N GLY A 809 -9.96 -0.88 1.87
CA GLY A 809 -10.58 0.41 2.21
C GLY A 809 -10.51 0.77 3.69
N PRO A 810 -10.74 2.05 4.04
CA PRO A 810 -10.57 2.58 5.39
C PRO A 810 -11.75 2.14 6.27
N LEU A 811 -11.45 1.86 7.53
CA LEU A 811 -12.47 1.57 8.53
C LEU A 811 -13.08 2.90 8.99
N GLY A 812 -14.39 3.07 8.82
CA GLY A 812 -15.13 4.31 9.12
C GLY A 812 -15.17 4.73 10.59
N SER A 813 -14.47 4.02 11.48
CA SER A 813 -14.27 4.38 12.89
C SER A 813 -13.04 3.67 13.46
N PRO A 814 -12.12 4.37 14.13
CA PRO A 814 -10.98 3.79 14.86
C PRO A 814 -11.33 2.62 15.80
N ILE A 815 -12.56 2.60 16.34
CA ILE A 815 -13.02 1.57 17.29
C ILE A 815 -13.38 0.26 16.58
N HIS A 816 -13.77 0.32 15.29
CA HIS A 816 -13.98 -0.85 14.44
C HIS A 816 -12.74 -1.17 13.60
N SER A 817 -11.58 -0.62 13.96
CA SER A 817 -10.33 -1.00 13.32
C SER A 817 -10.02 -2.47 13.61
N LEU A 818 -9.50 -3.20 12.61
CA LEU A 818 -9.15 -4.61 12.76
C LEU A 818 -8.23 -4.86 13.98
N PRO A 819 -7.24 -4.00 14.29
CA PRO A 819 -6.39 -4.16 15.48
C PRO A 819 -7.17 -4.01 16.79
N VAL A 820 -8.10 -3.05 16.89
CA VAL A 820 -8.93 -2.88 18.08
C VAL A 820 -9.84 -4.09 18.29
N ILE A 821 -10.49 -4.56 17.22
CA ILE A 821 -11.33 -5.77 17.29
C ILE A 821 -10.49 -6.98 17.73
N ARG A 822 -9.24 -7.10 17.24
CA ARG A 822 -8.32 -8.20 17.57
C ARG A 822 -7.95 -8.16 19.04
N PHE A 823 -7.59 -6.97 19.53
CA PHE A 823 -7.27 -6.73 20.93
C PHE A 823 -8.44 -7.14 21.83
N VAL A 824 -9.66 -6.65 21.55
CA VAL A 824 -10.84 -6.97 22.38
C VAL A 824 -11.18 -8.46 22.29
N GLY A 825 -10.99 -9.09 21.14
CA GLY A 825 -11.15 -10.53 20.96
C GLY A 825 -10.19 -11.35 21.81
N CYS A 826 -8.88 -11.06 21.76
CA CYS A 826 -7.86 -11.69 22.60
C CYS A 826 -8.13 -11.45 24.09
N PHE A 827 -8.50 -10.22 24.47
CA PHE A 827 -8.90 -9.87 25.83
C PHE A 827 -10.07 -10.73 26.33
N MET A 828 -11.14 -10.86 25.53
CA MET A 828 -12.30 -11.68 25.87
C MET A 828 -11.97 -13.17 25.91
N ALA A 829 -11.12 -13.66 25.00
CA ALA A 829 -10.62 -15.04 25.01
C ALA A 829 -9.88 -15.33 26.32
N ALA A 830 -8.95 -14.44 26.71
CA ALA A 830 -8.22 -14.56 27.96
C ALA A 830 -9.15 -14.57 29.20
N LYS A 831 -10.20 -13.72 29.23
CA LYS A 831 -11.22 -13.78 30.30
C LYS A 831 -11.92 -15.14 30.36
N ILE A 832 -12.33 -15.69 29.22
CA ILE A 832 -13.01 -16.99 29.16
C ILE A 832 -12.08 -18.12 29.61
N GLU A 833 -10.82 -18.13 29.16
CA GLU A 833 -9.86 -19.17 29.53
C GLU A 833 -9.39 -19.08 30.99
N SER A 834 -9.36 -17.86 31.56
CA SER A 834 -9.12 -17.64 32.99
C SER A 834 -10.19 -18.32 33.85
N GLU A 835 -11.48 -18.23 33.47
CA GLU A 835 -12.55 -18.96 34.15
C GLU A 835 -12.38 -20.48 34.08
N ARG A 836 -11.81 -20.97 32.99
CA ARG A 836 -11.52 -22.39 32.76
C ARG A 836 -10.20 -22.85 33.39
N LYS A 837 -9.43 -21.93 33.99
CA LYS A 837 -8.11 -22.17 34.57
C LYS A 837 -7.09 -22.71 33.55
N GLN A 838 -7.23 -22.33 32.28
CA GLN A 838 -6.31 -22.72 31.21
C GLN A 838 -5.18 -21.68 31.07
N TRP A 839 -4.27 -21.65 32.04
CA TRP A 839 -3.28 -20.56 32.18
C TRP A 839 -2.33 -20.41 30.97
N ASP A 840 -1.95 -21.49 30.32
CA ASP A 840 -1.12 -21.42 29.10
C ASP A 840 -1.87 -20.76 27.95
N ALA A 841 -3.17 -21.03 27.82
CA ALA A 841 -4.02 -20.38 26.83
C ALA A 841 -4.21 -18.89 27.17
N VAL A 842 -4.38 -18.55 28.45
CA VAL A 842 -4.45 -17.15 28.91
C VAL A 842 -3.17 -16.39 28.56
N ALA A 843 -2.00 -16.95 28.86
CA ALA A 843 -0.71 -16.33 28.54
C ALA A 843 -0.58 -16.06 27.04
N LYS A 844 -0.93 -17.03 26.20
CA LYS A 844 -0.93 -16.87 24.74
C LYS A 844 -1.87 -15.77 24.25
N GLN A 845 -3.06 -15.64 24.83
CA GLN A 845 -4.02 -14.59 24.45
C GLN A 845 -3.55 -13.20 24.90
N LEU A 846 -2.94 -13.10 26.10
CA LEU A 846 -2.34 -11.86 26.58
C LEU A 846 -1.15 -11.44 25.71
N GLU A 847 -0.26 -12.37 25.35
CA GLU A 847 0.83 -12.10 24.40
C GLU A 847 0.30 -11.56 23.06
N GLY A 848 -0.78 -12.15 22.54
CA GLY A 848 -1.44 -11.66 21.32
C GLY A 848 -2.03 -10.25 21.45
N ALA A 849 -2.60 -9.91 22.62
CA ALA A 849 -3.12 -8.56 22.88
C ALA A 849 -1.99 -7.53 23.08
N THR A 850 -0.94 -7.89 23.82
CA THR A 850 0.23 -7.03 24.08
C THR A 850 1.06 -6.78 22.82
N ALA A 851 1.08 -7.74 21.90
CA ALA A 851 1.73 -7.58 20.60
C ALA A 851 1.09 -6.47 19.73
N LEU A 852 -0.14 -6.05 20.02
CA LEU A 852 -0.81 -4.92 19.35
C LEU A 852 -0.43 -3.60 20.03
N THR A 853 0.87 -3.28 20.03
CA THR A 853 1.48 -2.28 20.91
C THR A 853 0.82 -0.90 20.83
N ASN A 854 0.40 -0.42 19.65
CA ASN A 854 -0.24 0.89 19.52
C ASN A 854 -1.66 0.94 20.08
N VAL A 855 -2.41 -0.16 19.98
CA VAL A 855 -3.70 -0.29 20.66
C VAL A 855 -3.48 -0.38 22.16
N ALA A 856 -2.52 -1.21 22.59
CA ALA A 856 -2.16 -1.39 23.99
C ALA A 856 -1.62 -0.11 24.67
N LYS A 857 -1.10 0.87 23.92
CA LYS A 857 -0.67 2.19 24.44
C LYS A 857 -1.84 3.14 24.72
N LEU A 858 -3.01 2.92 24.12
CA LEU A 858 -4.16 3.80 24.36
C LEU A 858 -4.65 3.61 25.80
N PRO A 859 -4.96 4.69 26.54
CA PRO A 859 -5.27 4.63 27.98
C PRO A 859 -6.30 3.55 28.33
N ARG A 860 -7.41 3.52 27.58
CA ARG A 860 -8.50 2.55 27.76
C ARG A 860 -8.05 1.09 27.68
N PHE A 861 -7.18 0.75 26.73
CA PHE A 861 -6.77 -0.62 26.46
C PHE A 861 -5.58 -1.04 27.34
N ALA A 862 -4.65 -0.13 27.60
CA ALA A 862 -3.56 -0.30 28.56
C ALA A 862 -4.11 -0.68 29.94
N GLU A 863 -5.11 0.07 30.38
CA GLU A 863 -5.79 -0.14 31.65
C GLU A 863 -6.51 -1.49 31.69
N ALA A 864 -7.30 -1.80 30.64
CA ALA A 864 -8.00 -3.09 30.55
C ALA A 864 -7.02 -4.28 30.63
N LEU A 865 -5.90 -4.22 29.89
CA LEU A 865 -4.88 -5.26 29.91
C LEU A 865 -4.26 -5.42 31.31
N SER A 866 -3.89 -4.31 31.94
CA SER A 866 -3.32 -4.30 33.30
C SER A 866 -4.28 -4.93 34.32
N LEU A 867 -5.58 -4.64 34.22
CA LEU A 867 -6.60 -5.19 35.09
C LEU A 867 -6.83 -6.68 34.87
N LEU A 868 -6.77 -7.14 33.62
CA LEU A 868 -6.87 -8.55 33.30
C LEU A 868 -5.63 -9.33 33.77
N GLU A 869 -4.43 -8.78 33.57
CA GLU A 869 -3.19 -9.38 34.10
C GLU A 869 -3.26 -9.55 35.61
N ILE A 870 -3.77 -8.54 36.31
CA ILE A 870 -4.03 -8.58 37.75
C ILE A 870 -5.03 -9.67 38.11
N ASP A 871 -6.19 -9.73 37.44
CA ASP A 871 -7.22 -10.75 37.70
C ASP A 871 -6.65 -12.17 37.50
N VAL A 872 -5.86 -12.36 36.44
CA VAL A 872 -5.17 -13.63 36.16
C VAL A 872 -4.14 -13.94 37.23
N MET A 873 -3.32 -12.97 37.66
CA MET A 873 -2.35 -13.14 38.75
C MET A 873 -3.06 -13.55 40.04
N LEU A 874 -4.08 -12.80 40.47
CA LEU A 874 -4.84 -13.09 41.69
C LEU A 874 -5.47 -14.49 41.66
N ARG A 875 -6.05 -14.90 40.53
CA ARG A 875 -6.68 -16.22 40.38
C ARG A 875 -5.67 -17.37 40.31
N ARG A 876 -4.51 -17.16 39.68
CA ARG A 876 -3.40 -18.13 39.65
C ARG A 876 -2.78 -18.30 41.05
N HIS A 877 -2.78 -17.25 41.87
CA HIS A 877 -2.12 -17.20 43.20
C HIS A 877 -3.05 -17.48 44.39
N MET A 878 -4.35 -17.71 44.17
CA MET A 878 -5.22 -18.34 45.19
C MET A 878 -4.75 -19.77 45.59
N SER A 879 -3.58 -20.22 45.13
CA SER A 879 -2.82 -21.40 45.57
C SER A 879 -1.65 -21.12 46.55
N GLY A 880 -1.30 -19.87 46.92
CA GLY A 880 -0.26 -19.57 47.93
C GLY A 880 0.38 -18.17 47.83
N ASP A 881 0.64 -17.55 48.99
CA ASP A 881 1.06 -16.15 49.29
C ASP A 881 2.07 -15.45 48.36
N ASP A 882 1.72 -14.24 47.88
CA ASP A 882 2.69 -13.20 47.49
C ASP A 882 2.06 -11.77 47.56
N GLU A 883 2.70 -10.84 48.29
CA GLU A 883 2.24 -9.44 48.51
C GLU A 883 2.27 -8.58 47.23
N SER A 884 2.98 -9.02 46.18
CA SER A 884 3.30 -8.22 44.99
C SER A 884 2.07 -7.87 44.11
N ALA A 885 1.08 -8.76 44.02
CA ALA A 885 -0.12 -8.54 43.20
C ALA A 885 -1.04 -7.47 43.80
N HIS A 886 -1.23 -7.50 45.12
CA HIS A 886 -2.08 -6.56 45.85
C HIS A 886 -1.49 -5.15 45.86
N ALA A 887 -0.16 -5.02 45.91
CA ALA A 887 0.54 -3.74 45.77
C ALA A 887 0.36 -3.13 44.36
N ARG A 888 0.40 -3.95 43.30
CA ARG A 888 0.13 -3.50 41.93
C ARG A 888 -1.32 -3.03 41.73
N VAL A 889 -2.30 -3.74 42.32
CA VAL A 889 -3.71 -3.34 42.35
C VAL A 889 -3.90 -1.98 43.04
N ALA A 890 -3.27 -1.78 44.19
CA ALA A 890 -3.33 -0.54 44.95
C ALA A 890 -2.68 0.64 44.21
N ALA A 891 -1.54 0.42 43.55
CA ALA A 891 -0.83 1.44 42.76
C ALA A 891 -1.67 1.95 41.58
N LEU A 892 -2.50 1.09 40.99
CA LEU A 892 -3.37 1.52 39.90
C LEU A 892 -4.58 2.34 40.42
N SER A 893 -5.07 2.07 41.63
CA SER A 893 -6.27 2.74 42.21
C SER A 893 -6.12 4.24 42.46
N GLU A 894 -4.89 4.74 42.47
CA GLU A 894 -4.57 6.17 42.57
C GLU A 894 -4.66 6.90 41.22
N SER A 895 -4.71 6.16 40.10
CA SER A 895 -5.06 6.70 38.79
C SER A 895 -6.58 6.64 38.60
N SER A 896 -7.19 7.72 38.10
CA SER A 896 -8.65 7.87 38.02
C SER A 896 -9.27 6.82 37.10
N PHE A 897 -9.65 5.69 37.67
CA PHE A 897 -10.22 4.56 36.95
C PHE A 897 -11.67 4.84 36.49
N PRO A 898 -12.02 4.52 35.23
CA PRO A 898 -13.38 4.10 34.91
C PRO A 898 -13.80 2.96 35.83
N GLN A 899 -14.87 3.15 36.58
CA GLN A 899 -15.49 2.11 37.41
C GLN A 899 -16.01 0.91 36.58
N ASP A 900 -16.00 1.02 35.25
CA ASP A 900 -16.44 0.01 34.28
C ASP A 900 -15.39 -1.07 33.95
N THR A 901 -14.11 -0.86 34.30
CA THR A 901 -13.01 -1.73 33.84
C THR A 901 -12.52 -2.73 34.89
N ILE A 902 -12.75 -2.46 36.18
CA ILE A 902 -12.26 -3.29 37.28
C ILE A 902 -13.19 -4.48 37.51
N GLY A 903 -12.56 -5.65 37.58
CA GLY A 903 -13.09 -6.85 38.18
C GLY A 903 -13.61 -6.58 39.61
N TRP A 904 -14.90 -6.34 39.89
CA TRP A 904 -15.35 -6.01 41.27
C TRP A 904 -15.06 -7.14 42.26
N SER A 905 -14.94 -8.38 41.78
CA SER A 905 -14.51 -9.52 42.58
C SER A 905 -13.10 -9.38 43.14
N ASP A 906 -12.31 -8.46 42.59
CA ASP A 906 -10.89 -8.29 42.80
C ASP A 906 -10.56 -6.80 43.07
N CYS A 907 -11.53 -6.02 43.54
CA CYS A 907 -11.32 -4.61 43.88
C CYS A 907 -10.34 -4.43 45.07
N PRO A 908 -9.59 -3.32 45.12
CA PRO A 908 -8.58 -3.08 46.15
C PRO A 908 -9.13 -3.18 47.58
N GLU A 909 -10.33 -2.66 47.83
CA GLU A 909 -10.97 -2.67 49.15
C GLU A 909 -11.36 -4.07 49.58
N LEU A 910 -11.88 -4.89 48.66
CA LEU A 910 -12.20 -6.29 48.93
C LEU A 910 -10.93 -7.11 49.19
N ALA A 911 -9.86 -6.83 48.46
CA ALA A 911 -8.59 -7.51 48.63
C ALA A 911 -7.95 -7.17 49.99
N LYS A 912 -7.88 -5.87 50.35
CA LYS A 912 -7.47 -5.39 51.68
C LYS A 912 -8.29 -6.03 52.80
N ALA A 913 -9.61 -6.11 52.62
CA ALA A 913 -10.51 -6.73 53.58
C ALA A 913 -10.23 -8.24 53.76
N ARG A 914 -9.99 -8.97 52.66
CA ARG A 914 -9.65 -10.41 52.69
C ARG A 914 -8.30 -10.67 53.36
N ASP A 915 -7.28 -9.89 53.05
CA ASP A 915 -5.95 -10.07 53.62
C ASP A 915 -5.94 -9.74 55.12
N ALA A 916 -6.64 -8.67 55.52
CA ALA A 916 -6.81 -8.34 56.92
C ALA A 916 -7.60 -9.42 57.69
N ALA A 917 -8.62 -10.01 57.06
CA ALA A 917 -9.37 -11.11 57.64
C ALA A 917 -8.52 -12.37 57.85
N ARG A 918 -7.75 -12.78 56.83
CA ARG A 918 -6.84 -13.93 56.90
C ARG A 918 -5.72 -13.73 57.92
N GLY A 919 -5.13 -12.53 57.96
CA GLY A 919 -4.06 -12.16 58.88
C GLY A 919 -4.52 -11.84 60.30
N ARG A 920 -5.85 -11.83 60.56
CA ARG A 920 -6.47 -11.44 61.84
C ARG A 920 -5.99 -10.09 62.36
N ARG A 921 -5.91 -9.09 61.46
CA ARG A 921 -5.52 -7.73 61.83
C ARG A 921 -6.63 -7.04 62.64
N ASP A 922 -6.24 -6.16 63.54
CA ASP A 922 -7.16 -5.41 64.42
C ASP A 922 -8.13 -4.48 63.63
N ASP A 923 -7.78 -4.10 62.40
CA ASP A 923 -8.58 -3.24 61.52
C ASP A 923 -9.47 -4.02 60.51
N ALA A 924 -9.48 -5.35 60.56
CA ALA A 924 -10.16 -6.19 59.57
C ALA A 924 -11.68 -5.94 59.49
N GLU A 925 -12.34 -5.68 60.63
CA GLU A 925 -13.78 -5.42 60.66
C GLU A 925 -14.15 -4.10 59.96
N GLU A 926 -13.32 -3.06 60.11
CA GLU A 926 -13.50 -1.77 59.45
C GLU A 926 -13.27 -1.88 57.93
N LEU A 927 -12.26 -2.64 57.51
CA LEU A 927 -11.94 -2.87 56.10
C LEU A 927 -13.04 -3.68 55.39
N VAL A 928 -13.57 -4.72 56.04
CA VAL A 928 -14.71 -5.50 55.52
C VAL A 928 -15.98 -4.64 55.39
N ARG A 929 -16.23 -3.71 56.33
CA ARG A 929 -17.34 -2.74 56.24
C ARG A 929 -17.13 -1.72 55.12
N THR A 930 -15.91 -1.25 54.94
CA THR A 930 -15.53 -0.33 53.85
C THR A 930 -15.73 -0.99 52.50
N ALA A 931 -15.25 -2.24 52.34
CA ALA A 931 -15.46 -3.04 51.15
C ALA A 931 -16.95 -3.29 50.87
N LEU A 932 -17.77 -3.54 51.90
CA LEU A 932 -19.22 -3.68 51.74
C LEU A 932 -19.85 -2.41 51.14
N ASN A 933 -19.51 -1.23 51.69
CA ASN A 933 -20.07 0.04 51.22
C ASN A 933 -19.65 0.35 49.78
N VAL A 934 -18.37 0.11 49.44
CA VAL A 934 -17.86 0.27 48.08
C VAL A 934 -18.54 -0.69 47.12
N LEU A 935 -18.68 -1.97 47.50
CA LEU A 935 -19.38 -2.93 46.67
C LEU A 935 -20.86 -2.56 46.52
N GLU A 936 -21.59 -2.21 47.59
CA GLU A 936 -23.01 -1.83 47.48
C GLU A 936 -23.22 -0.55 46.66
N GLY A 937 -22.33 0.43 46.77
CA GLY A 937 -22.37 1.65 45.97
C GLY A 937 -22.22 1.38 44.46
N ASN A 938 -21.39 0.39 44.11
CA ASN A 938 -21.04 0.12 42.70
C ASN A 938 -21.65 -1.17 42.14
N ALA A 939 -22.39 -1.94 42.95
CA ALA A 939 -22.86 -3.27 42.56
C ALA A 939 -23.84 -3.30 41.37
N HIS A 940 -24.35 -2.14 40.97
CA HIS A 940 -25.19 -1.99 39.79
C HIS A 940 -24.39 -1.97 38.48
N GLN A 941 -23.07 -1.73 38.54
CA GLN A 941 -22.18 -1.59 37.38
C GLN A 941 -21.72 -2.94 36.84
N ALA A 942 -21.39 -3.92 37.70
CA ALA A 942 -21.07 -5.29 37.27
C ALA A 942 -21.58 -6.44 38.19
N PRO A 943 -22.90 -6.61 38.37
CA PRO A 943 -23.57 -7.66 39.14
C PRO A 943 -23.02 -9.10 39.12
N LEU A 944 -22.39 -9.60 38.04
CA LEU A 944 -21.74 -10.93 38.02
C LEU A 944 -20.53 -10.93 38.95
N GLU A 945 -19.68 -9.93 38.77
CA GLU A 945 -18.51 -9.73 39.62
C GLU A 945 -18.92 -9.23 40.99
N SER A 946 -20.03 -8.48 41.11
CA SER A 946 -20.60 -8.13 42.41
C SER A 946 -21.14 -9.37 43.14
N ASP A 947 -21.81 -10.34 42.49
CA ASP A 947 -22.19 -11.62 43.13
C ASP A 947 -20.94 -12.30 43.72
N ARG A 948 -19.89 -12.41 42.91
CA ARG A 948 -18.61 -13.02 43.33
C ARG A 948 -17.91 -12.21 44.42
N ALA A 949 -17.90 -10.88 44.31
CA ALA A 949 -17.31 -9.95 45.27
C ALA A 949 -18.03 -10.04 46.61
N PHE A 950 -19.37 -10.00 46.60
CA PHE A 950 -20.18 -10.17 47.80
C PHE A 950 -20.04 -11.58 48.39
N ALA A 951 -19.91 -12.63 47.57
CA ALA A 951 -19.64 -13.97 48.06
C ALA A 951 -18.25 -14.07 48.73
N ARG A 952 -17.23 -13.44 48.16
CA ARG A 952 -15.87 -13.36 48.73
C ARG A 952 -15.83 -12.51 50.00
N LEU A 953 -16.54 -11.38 50.01
CA LEU A 953 -16.67 -10.50 51.16
C LEU A 953 -17.40 -11.22 52.30
N ALA A 954 -18.44 -11.99 51.99
CA ALA A 954 -19.14 -12.81 52.97
C ALA A 954 -18.19 -13.82 53.64
N ALA A 955 -17.37 -14.52 52.84
CA ALA A 955 -16.37 -15.44 53.38
C ALA A 955 -15.33 -14.74 54.27
N ALA A 956 -14.81 -13.58 53.85
CA ALA A 956 -13.87 -12.80 54.66
C ALA A 956 -14.49 -12.30 55.96
N ALA A 957 -15.75 -11.84 55.92
CA ALA A 957 -16.49 -11.40 57.10
C ALA A 957 -16.76 -12.55 58.07
N GLU A 958 -17.03 -13.75 57.56
CA GLU A 958 -17.19 -14.97 58.36
C GLU A 958 -15.90 -15.37 59.08
N GLU A 959 -14.74 -15.26 58.41
CA GLU A 959 -13.42 -15.60 58.98
C GLU A 959 -13.08 -14.77 60.25
N ILE A 960 -13.56 -13.52 60.33
CA ILE A 960 -13.35 -12.62 61.49
C ILE A 960 -14.57 -12.47 62.41
N GLY A 961 -15.66 -13.20 62.16
CA GLY A 961 -16.87 -13.13 62.98
C GLY A 961 -17.75 -11.88 62.80
N ALA A 962 -17.59 -11.14 61.70
CA ALA A 962 -18.38 -9.94 61.36
C ALA A 962 -19.77 -10.31 60.78
N ALA A 963 -20.65 -10.90 61.61
CA ALA A 963 -21.91 -11.52 61.18
C ALA A 963 -22.87 -10.60 60.39
N ALA A 964 -22.93 -9.31 60.73
CA ALA A 964 -23.81 -8.35 60.04
C ALA A 964 -23.37 -8.10 58.59
N VAL A 965 -22.05 -7.96 58.36
CA VAL A 965 -21.50 -7.77 57.01
C VAL A 965 -21.62 -9.05 56.20
N ALA A 966 -21.32 -10.21 56.80
CA ALA A 966 -21.45 -11.51 56.16
C ALA A 966 -22.88 -11.75 55.64
N THR A 967 -23.88 -11.53 56.49
CA THR A 967 -25.30 -11.72 56.12
C THR A 967 -25.71 -10.79 54.98
N ARG A 968 -25.37 -9.50 55.08
CA ARG A 968 -25.71 -8.49 54.06
C ARG A 968 -25.06 -8.80 52.72
N ALA A 969 -23.80 -9.22 52.73
CA ALA A 969 -23.08 -9.61 51.51
C ALA A 969 -23.71 -10.88 50.89
N GLN A 970 -24.06 -11.90 51.67
CA GLN A 970 -24.75 -13.09 51.15
C GLN A 970 -26.11 -12.78 50.50
N GLU A 971 -26.90 -11.86 51.06
CA GLU A 971 -28.17 -11.42 50.47
C GLU A 971 -27.97 -10.76 49.10
N ARG A 972 -26.99 -9.85 49.00
CA ARG A 972 -26.64 -9.19 47.74
C ARG A 972 -26.16 -10.20 46.69
N SER A 973 -25.29 -11.13 47.09
CA SER A 973 -24.84 -12.23 46.24
C SER A 973 -26.02 -13.04 45.68
N ARG A 974 -26.98 -13.45 46.53
CA ARG A 974 -28.20 -14.17 46.08
C ARG A 974 -29.07 -13.34 45.14
N TYR A 975 -29.26 -12.05 45.43
CA TYR A 975 -30.03 -11.15 44.59
C TYR A 975 -29.51 -11.14 43.14
N TYR A 976 -28.21 -10.91 42.96
CA TYR A 976 -27.60 -10.86 41.63
C TYR A 976 -27.60 -12.22 40.92
N ARG A 977 -27.38 -13.30 41.66
CA ARG A 977 -27.49 -14.67 41.13
C ARG A 977 -28.89 -15.00 40.62
N SER A 978 -29.93 -14.54 41.33
CA SER A 978 -31.33 -14.80 40.96
C SER A 978 -31.75 -14.07 39.67
N ARG A 979 -31.38 -12.79 39.51
CA ARG A 979 -31.66 -12.02 38.29
C ARG A 979 -31.03 -12.64 37.04
N ARG A 980 -29.80 -13.11 37.16
CA ARG A 980 -29.07 -13.77 36.06
C ARG A 980 -29.71 -15.11 35.68
N ARG A 981 -30.10 -15.94 36.65
CA ARG A 981 -30.82 -17.20 36.37
C ARG A 981 -32.17 -16.95 35.71
N ALA A 982 -32.90 -15.93 36.13
CA ALA A 982 -34.16 -15.55 35.50
C ALA A 982 -33.96 -15.19 34.03
N ALA A 983 -32.98 -14.35 33.72
CA ALA A 983 -32.63 -13.98 32.35
C ALA A 983 -32.18 -15.19 31.48
N ALA A 984 -31.36 -16.08 32.05
CA ALA A 984 -30.95 -17.31 31.37
C ALA A 984 -32.14 -18.24 31.08
N GLY A 985 -33.15 -18.24 31.97
CA GLY A 985 -34.37 -19.04 31.83
C GLY A 985 -35.45 -18.44 30.92
N THR A 986 -35.58 -17.10 30.83
CA THR A 986 -36.59 -16.43 29.98
C THR A 986 -36.18 -16.35 28.50
N ALA A 987 -34.87 -16.38 28.20
CA ALA A 987 -34.37 -16.30 26.82
C ALA A 987 -34.54 -17.60 26.01
N TRP A 988 -34.95 -18.70 26.66
CA TRP A 988 -35.10 -20.01 26.05
C TRP A 988 -36.46 -20.57 26.45
N GLY A 989 -37.41 -20.51 25.50
CA GLY A 989 -38.59 -21.36 25.55
C GLY A 989 -38.17 -22.81 25.83
N ALA A 990 -39.02 -23.51 26.57
CA ALA A 990 -38.78 -24.81 27.20
C ALA A 990 -38.56 -26.00 26.22
N GLU A 991 -37.71 -25.89 25.19
CA GLU A 991 -37.57 -26.92 24.15
C GLU A 991 -36.20 -27.60 24.02
N THR A 992 -35.19 -27.27 24.83
CA THR A 992 -33.93 -28.06 24.81
C THR A 992 -33.58 -28.60 26.19
N ARG A 993 -34.44 -29.47 26.71
CA ARG A 993 -34.03 -30.60 27.56
C ARG A 993 -34.46 -31.90 26.87
N SER A 994 -33.63 -32.38 25.95
CA SER A 994 -33.51 -33.80 25.58
C SER A 994 -32.08 -34.09 25.20
#